data_AF-A0A1F9X1M5-F1
#
_entry.id   AF-A0A1F9X1M5-F1
#
_cell.length_a   1.000
_cell.length_b   1.000
_cell.length_c   1.000
_cell.angle_alpha   90.00
_cell.angle_beta   90.00
_cell.angle_gamma   90.00
#
_symmetry.space_group_name_H-M   'P 1'
#
loop_
_entity.id
_entity.type
_entity.pdbx_description
1 polymer ?
#
loop_
_entity_poly.entity_id
_entity_poly.type
_entity_poly.pdbx_seq_one_letter_code
_entity_poly.pdbx_strand_id
1 'polypeptide(L)'
;MKQVIQNYKTGELKLLEVPSPYCKSNSVIIQNMVSLISIGTEKQMIELGQKSLLGKAKARPDLVKRFIAKAKKEGLIKTFNEALGRMDNPVPLGYSSSGIVIEVGRDVHKFTPGDRVACIGAGFASHAEFVAIPENLCVKLPENAVTKEPVSFEEGSFGMLGIVALHGIRCANLKFGENVAVVGLGLLGLISVQILKAYGCQVIATDISNSKLDMAKKLGADVVCVLPEFVNKCNILSEGAGVDAVILTVATKTEEPVNLAVEASRFKGKIVLVGVADIHPNRNEMWHKEVEIIVSCAGGPGTFDPFYEIQGIDYPFGYVRWTENRNLQEFLRLIADKKISMSSLITHRFSINEAEKVYENLMSNTGGPYVGVTLNYPESNSKKNTIILKNTQQKTEKQISLGVIGAGLFGKALMLPALKKNKAFNLHTISTATGPNGQNVGLKYGFSACTTNYKEVIANPNINALMILTSHSAHCSMVLKALDSGKHIFVEKPLCINENELSRIITAYEALNIKPAFTVGYNRRFSPLALKLKNFFINRQDPLIMTYRVNPGFVPADSWVHQPEEGGSRIIGEMCHFVDMMQYVSGSLVSKVFAERISANNKTALNSDNISITFKFNDGSIGNLIYTASGDKSFSRERMEAFCEGKTIVLDDYRILTTFNNGKQNKISLWNQDMGYDSEISNFAETILGKTKPILTPEEFFNSTLTVIKANESVDKGGPVLI
;
A
#
# COMPACT_ATOMS: atom_id res chain seq x y z
N MET A 1 -14.37 -12.21 -10.33
CA MET A 1 -15.28 -11.20 -9.76
C MET A 1 -15.21 -9.93 -10.57
N LYS A 2 -16.29 -9.18 -10.68
CA LYS A 2 -16.33 -7.87 -11.32
C LYS A 2 -15.92 -6.79 -10.33
N GLN A 3 -15.12 -5.84 -10.79
CA GLN A 3 -14.67 -4.69 -9.99
C GLN A 3 -14.51 -3.46 -10.88
N VAL A 4 -15.01 -2.32 -10.39
CA VAL A 4 -14.79 -1.03 -11.04
C VAL A 4 -13.39 -0.53 -10.70
N ILE A 5 -12.62 -0.23 -11.73
CA ILE A 5 -11.28 0.32 -11.58
C ILE A 5 -11.09 1.56 -12.45
N GLN A 6 -10.24 2.46 -11.98
CA GLN A 6 -9.69 3.53 -12.79
C GLN A 6 -8.21 3.24 -13.08
N ASN A 7 -7.84 3.27 -14.35
CA ASN A 7 -6.45 3.28 -14.75
C ASN A 7 -5.89 4.70 -14.55
N TYR A 8 -5.05 4.91 -13.53
CA TYR A 8 -4.52 6.24 -13.22
C TYR A 8 -3.58 6.79 -14.31
N LYS A 9 -3.02 5.95 -15.19
CA LYS A 9 -2.19 6.40 -16.31
C LYS A 9 -3.03 6.92 -17.47
N THR A 10 -4.06 6.18 -17.88
CA THR A 10 -4.90 6.54 -19.04
C THR A 10 -6.12 7.38 -18.67
N GLY A 11 -6.53 7.36 -17.40
CA GLY A 11 -7.77 7.96 -16.91
C GLY A 11 -9.02 7.15 -17.19
N GLU A 12 -8.88 6.02 -17.88
CA GLU A 12 -9.98 5.15 -18.31
C GLU A 12 -10.60 4.42 -17.11
N LEU A 13 -11.93 4.45 -17.03
CA LEU A 13 -12.72 3.71 -16.05
C LEU A 13 -13.25 2.44 -16.72
N LYS A 14 -13.03 1.28 -16.08
CA LYS A 14 -13.47 -0.01 -16.60
C LYS A 14 -14.02 -0.92 -15.52
N LEU A 15 -14.99 -1.74 -15.90
CA LEU A 15 -15.47 -2.89 -15.15
C LEU A 15 -14.67 -4.11 -15.57
N LEU A 16 -13.74 -4.54 -14.72
CA LEU A 16 -12.84 -5.66 -15.03
C LEU A 16 -13.21 -6.92 -14.27
N GLU A 17 -12.99 -8.06 -14.93
CA GLU A 17 -13.08 -9.36 -14.30
C GLU A 17 -11.73 -9.73 -13.68
N VAL A 18 -11.65 -9.66 -12.35
CA VAL A 18 -10.42 -9.86 -11.56
C VAL A 18 -10.58 -11.05 -10.61
N PRO A 19 -9.48 -11.66 -10.13
CA PRO A 19 -9.58 -12.66 -9.08
C PRO A 19 -10.10 -12.05 -7.77
N SER A 20 -10.91 -12.82 -7.05
CA SER A 20 -11.49 -12.41 -5.76
C SER A 20 -10.41 -12.28 -4.70
N PRO A 21 -10.54 -11.38 -3.70
CA PRO A 21 -9.50 -11.18 -2.71
C PRO A 21 -9.27 -12.40 -1.81
N TYR A 22 -8.02 -12.61 -1.40
CA TYR A 22 -7.64 -13.65 -0.43
C TYR A 22 -7.94 -13.17 1.00
N CYS A 23 -8.46 -14.06 1.86
CA CYS A 23 -8.75 -13.72 3.25
C CYS A 23 -7.45 -13.70 4.06
N LYS A 24 -7.02 -12.50 4.47
CA LYS A 24 -5.92 -12.34 5.43
C LYS A 24 -6.39 -12.72 6.82
N SER A 25 -5.44 -12.91 7.73
CA SER A 25 -5.73 -13.41 9.07
C SER A 25 -6.57 -12.43 9.90
N ASN A 26 -6.43 -11.12 9.69
CA ASN A 26 -7.14 -10.06 10.42
C ASN A 26 -8.24 -9.36 9.59
N SER A 27 -8.70 -10.02 8.52
CA SER A 27 -9.72 -9.48 7.62
C SER A 27 -10.88 -10.46 7.45
N VAL A 28 -12.03 -9.95 7.06
CA VAL A 28 -13.17 -10.73 6.59
C VAL A 28 -13.34 -10.56 5.08
N ILE A 29 -13.80 -11.61 4.39
CA ILE A 29 -14.28 -11.48 3.01
C ILE A 29 -15.78 -11.27 3.05
N ILE A 30 -16.21 -10.25 2.34
CA ILE A 30 -17.61 -9.83 2.28
C ILE A 30 -18.05 -9.93 0.83
N GLN A 31 -19.16 -10.63 0.61
CA GLN A 31 -19.90 -10.54 -0.64
C GLN A 31 -20.74 -9.27 -0.56
N ASN A 32 -20.39 -8.28 -1.37
CA ASN A 32 -21.13 -7.03 -1.40
C ASN A 32 -22.54 -7.29 -1.94
N MET A 33 -23.53 -6.68 -1.30
CA MET A 33 -24.92 -6.64 -1.74
C MET A 33 -25.25 -5.29 -2.36
N VAL A 34 -24.76 -4.21 -1.75
CA VAL A 34 -24.91 -2.83 -2.22
C VAL A 34 -23.63 -2.04 -1.95
N SER A 35 -23.26 -1.15 -2.86
CA SER A 35 -22.26 -0.12 -2.60
C SER A 35 -22.75 1.24 -3.06
N LEU A 36 -22.26 2.30 -2.43
CA LEU A 36 -22.73 3.66 -2.66
C LEU A 36 -21.69 4.47 -3.41
N ILE A 37 -22.08 5.04 -4.55
CA ILE A 37 -21.23 5.97 -5.31
C ILE A 37 -21.28 7.34 -4.66
N SER A 38 -20.13 7.84 -4.23
CA SER A 38 -19.99 9.23 -3.79
C SER A 38 -19.58 10.11 -4.95
N ILE A 39 -20.59 10.74 -5.55
CA ILE A 39 -20.42 11.54 -6.77
C ILE A 39 -19.34 12.61 -6.59
N GLY A 40 -19.33 13.33 -5.47
CA GLY A 40 -18.36 14.40 -5.24
C GLY A 40 -16.92 13.89 -5.19
N THR A 41 -16.63 12.92 -4.30
CA THR A 41 -15.29 12.39 -4.09
C THR A 41 -14.80 11.60 -5.30
N GLU A 42 -15.65 10.74 -5.87
CA GLU A 42 -15.26 9.90 -6.98
C GLU A 42 -15.11 10.68 -8.28
N LYS A 43 -15.94 11.70 -8.53
CA LYS A 43 -15.73 12.62 -9.66
C LYS A 43 -14.38 13.32 -9.58
N GLN A 44 -13.98 13.81 -8.40
CA GLN A 44 -12.66 14.42 -8.22
C GLN A 44 -11.52 13.42 -8.49
N MET A 45 -11.64 12.18 -8.02
CA MET A 45 -10.67 11.12 -8.33
C MET A 45 -10.61 10.85 -9.84
N ILE A 46 -11.78 10.76 -10.49
CA ILE A 46 -11.89 10.48 -11.92
C ILE A 46 -11.27 11.61 -12.75
N GLU A 47 -11.65 12.86 -12.49
CA GLU A 47 -11.13 14.06 -13.16
C GLU A 47 -9.61 14.18 -12.99
N LEU A 48 -9.07 13.87 -11.81
CA LEU A 48 -7.63 13.84 -11.60
C LEU A 48 -6.95 12.75 -12.43
N GLY A 49 -7.56 11.56 -12.52
CA GLY A 49 -7.09 10.46 -13.35
C GLY A 49 -7.13 10.75 -14.86
N GLN A 50 -8.09 11.53 -15.33
CA GLN A 50 -8.24 11.90 -16.76
C GLN A 50 -7.27 13.02 -17.22
N LYS A 51 -6.66 13.77 -16.30
CA LYS A 51 -5.68 14.80 -16.66
C LYS A 51 -4.46 14.22 -17.38
N SER A 52 -3.91 15.00 -18.31
CA SER A 52 -2.60 14.73 -18.92
C SER A 52 -1.50 14.65 -17.85
N LEU A 53 -0.34 14.10 -18.18
CA LEU A 53 0.79 14.04 -17.25
C LEU A 53 1.17 15.41 -16.70
N LEU A 54 1.18 16.44 -17.56
CA LEU A 54 1.38 17.83 -17.14
C LEU A 54 0.27 18.32 -16.21
N GLY A 55 -0.99 17.98 -16.52
CA GLY A 55 -2.13 18.34 -15.68
C GLY A 55 -2.08 17.70 -14.28
N LYS A 56 -1.67 16.42 -14.20
CA LYS A 56 -1.44 15.70 -12.94
C LYS A 56 -0.28 16.31 -12.15
N ALA A 57 0.82 16.63 -12.83
CA ALA A 57 1.98 17.28 -12.25
C ALA A 57 1.61 18.66 -11.65
N LYS A 58 0.82 19.46 -12.37
CA LYS A 58 0.34 20.77 -11.89
C LYS A 58 -0.60 20.63 -10.68
N ALA A 59 -1.43 19.59 -10.64
CA ALA A 59 -2.33 19.32 -9.52
C ALA A 59 -1.62 18.79 -8.27
N ARG A 60 -0.42 18.22 -8.42
CA ARG A 60 0.38 17.64 -7.33
C ARG A 60 1.82 18.16 -7.35
N PRO A 61 2.04 19.46 -7.09
CA PRO A 61 3.36 20.07 -7.14
C PRO A 61 4.33 19.45 -6.10
N ASP A 62 3.79 18.91 -5.01
CA ASP A 62 4.52 18.14 -4.01
C ASP A 62 5.18 16.88 -4.61
N LEU A 63 4.44 16.12 -5.43
CA LEU A 63 4.96 14.92 -6.09
C LEU A 63 5.98 15.25 -7.17
N VAL A 64 5.79 16.38 -7.88
CA VAL A 64 6.76 16.86 -8.87
C VAL A 64 8.08 17.23 -8.21
N LYS A 65 8.04 17.97 -7.09
CA LYS A 65 9.24 18.29 -6.30
C LYS A 65 9.99 17.02 -5.88
N ARG A 66 9.24 16.02 -5.37
CA ARG A 66 9.80 14.70 -5.01
C ARG A 66 10.39 13.97 -6.22
N PHE A 67 9.72 14.01 -7.37
CA PHE A 67 10.20 13.41 -8.61
C PHE A 67 11.50 14.05 -9.09
N ILE A 68 11.59 15.38 -9.14
CA ILE A 68 12.79 16.11 -9.56
C ILE A 68 13.96 15.79 -8.62
N ALA A 69 13.72 15.82 -7.31
CA ALA A 69 14.72 15.46 -6.31
C ALA A 69 15.24 14.02 -6.52
N LYS A 70 14.33 13.07 -6.78
CA LYS A 70 14.69 11.68 -7.06
C LYS A 70 15.41 11.50 -8.40
N ALA A 71 14.98 12.20 -9.45
CA ALA A 71 15.57 12.14 -10.79
C ALA A 71 17.00 12.66 -10.82
N LYS A 72 17.29 13.73 -10.07
CA LYS A 72 18.66 14.23 -9.87
C LYS A 72 19.56 13.20 -9.19
N LYS A 73 19.00 12.36 -8.31
CA LYS A 73 19.74 11.35 -7.54
C LYS A 73 19.94 10.04 -8.29
N GLU A 74 18.87 9.46 -8.80
CA GLU A 74 18.85 8.09 -9.33
C GLU A 74 18.87 8.02 -10.86
N GLY A 75 18.93 9.18 -11.51
CA GLY A 75 18.83 9.33 -12.95
C GLY A 75 17.37 9.48 -13.42
N LEU A 76 17.20 10.28 -14.47
CA LEU A 76 15.90 10.62 -15.05
C LEU A 76 15.16 9.38 -15.55
N ILE A 77 15.83 8.50 -16.30
CA ILE A 77 15.19 7.32 -16.92
C ILE A 77 14.64 6.37 -15.86
N LYS A 78 15.42 6.03 -14.83
CA LYS A 78 15.00 5.13 -13.75
C LYS A 78 13.82 5.72 -12.96
N THR A 79 13.93 7.00 -12.58
CA THR A 79 12.89 7.70 -11.82
C THR A 79 11.60 7.81 -12.63
N PHE A 80 11.72 8.08 -13.93
CA PHE A 80 10.60 8.12 -14.85
C PHE A 80 9.91 6.76 -15.00
N ASN A 81 10.68 5.68 -15.17
CA ASN A 81 10.14 4.32 -15.27
C ASN A 81 9.42 3.89 -13.98
N GLU A 82 9.95 4.22 -12.81
CA GLU A 82 9.29 3.94 -11.53
C GLU A 82 8.01 4.76 -11.32
N ALA A 83 8.04 6.06 -11.67
CA ALA A 83 6.86 6.91 -11.60
C ALA A 83 5.76 6.41 -12.53
N LEU A 84 6.11 6.05 -13.77
CA LEU A 84 5.22 5.39 -14.71
C LEU A 84 4.68 4.07 -14.14
N GLY A 85 5.53 3.24 -13.55
CA GLY A 85 5.14 1.96 -12.95
C GLY A 85 4.13 2.11 -11.79
N ARG A 86 4.21 3.19 -11.02
CA ARG A 86 3.23 3.51 -9.96
C ARG A 86 1.87 3.92 -10.54
N MET A 87 1.87 4.74 -11.58
CA MET A 87 0.63 5.18 -12.25
C MET A 87 -0.04 4.07 -13.05
N ASP A 88 0.71 3.06 -13.46
CA ASP A 88 0.21 1.88 -14.18
C ASP A 88 -0.61 0.94 -13.27
N ASN A 89 -0.63 1.19 -11.96
CA ASN A 89 -1.44 0.43 -11.02
C ASN A 89 -2.92 0.83 -11.17
N PRO A 90 -3.83 -0.14 -11.39
CA PRO A 90 -5.25 0.14 -11.36
C PRO A 90 -5.68 0.55 -9.94
N VAL A 91 -6.48 1.62 -9.85
CA VAL A 91 -7.04 2.15 -8.61
C VAL A 91 -8.49 1.69 -8.50
N PRO A 92 -8.86 0.84 -7.53
CA PRO A 92 -10.26 0.53 -7.25
C PRO A 92 -11.05 1.78 -6.88
N LEU A 93 -12.27 1.89 -7.40
CA LEU A 93 -13.22 2.92 -6.97
C LEU A 93 -14.13 2.39 -5.86
N GLY A 94 -14.78 3.30 -5.14
CA GLY A 94 -15.64 2.98 -4.00
C GLY A 94 -14.91 2.87 -2.67
N TYR A 95 -15.64 3.20 -1.61
CA TYR A 95 -15.12 3.21 -0.24
C TYR A 95 -16.21 3.01 0.83
N SER A 96 -17.43 2.64 0.41
CA SER A 96 -18.59 2.44 1.29
C SER A 96 -19.49 1.38 0.68
N SER A 97 -19.68 0.27 1.39
CA SER A 97 -20.50 -0.85 0.93
C SER A 97 -21.15 -1.59 2.07
N SER A 98 -22.05 -2.51 1.76
CA SER A 98 -22.64 -3.42 2.74
C SER A 98 -22.85 -4.79 2.10
N GLY A 99 -22.84 -5.82 2.92
CA GLY A 99 -22.93 -7.18 2.41
C GLY A 99 -22.94 -8.25 3.48
N ILE A 100 -22.63 -9.47 3.05
CA ILE A 100 -22.64 -10.66 3.88
C ILE A 100 -21.21 -11.18 4.04
N VAL A 101 -20.81 -11.46 5.28
CA VAL A 101 -19.53 -12.11 5.57
C VAL A 101 -19.58 -13.55 5.03
N ILE A 102 -18.61 -13.93 4.20
CA ILE A 102 -18.52 -15.30 3.63
C ILE A 102 -17.28 -16.06 4.08
N GLU A 103 -16.25 -15.36 4.56
CA GLU A 103 -15.00 -15.96 5.06
C GLU A 103 -14.43 -15.06 6.16
N VAL A 104 -13.87 -15.66 7.21
CA VAL A 104 -13.32 -14.95 8.37
C VAL A 104 -11.87 -15.38 8.58
N GLY A 105 -10.98 -14.40 8.71
CA GLY A 105 -9.59 -14.63 9.05
C GLY A 105 -9.41 -15.16 10.47
N ARG A 106 -8.35 -15.94 10.70
CA ARG A 106 -8.09 -16.60 11.99
C ARG A 106 -7.91 -15.66 13.20
N ASP A 107 -7.52 -14.41 12.97
CA ASP A 107 -7.24 -13.38 13.98
C ASP A 107 -8.42 -12.37 14.08
N VAL A 108 -9.56 -12.69 13.46
CA VAL A 108 -10.81 -11.92 13.59
C VAL A 108 -11.65 -12.54 14.71
N HIS A 109 -12.26 -11.68 15.52
CA HIS A 109 -12.98 -12.07 16.73
C HIS A 109 -14.44 -11.61 16.76
N LYS A 110 -14.82 -10.61 15.95
CA LYS A 110 -16.14 -9.95 15.98
C LYS A 110 -17.16 -10.52 14.98
N PHE A 111 -16.74 -11.36 14.05
CA PHE A 111 -17.57 -11.76 12.90
C PHE A 111 -17.56 -13.27 12.65
N THR A 112 -18.66 -13.75 12.08
CA THR A 112 -18.87 -15.13 11.60
C THR A 112 -19.48 -15.11 10.20
N PRO A 113 -19.24 -16.12 9.34
CA PRO A 113 -19.93 -16.24 8.05
C PRO A 113 -21.45 -16.18 8.22
N GLY A 114 -22.12 -15.41 7.35
CA GLY A 114 -23.55 -15.11 7.42
C GLY A 114 -23.90 -13.77 8.07
N ASP A 115 -22.97 -13.14 8.80
CA ASP A 115 -23.21 -11.81 9.38
C ASP A 115 -23.48 -10.77 8.28
N ARG A 116 -24.51 -9.94 8.51
CA ARG A 116 -24.83 -8.77 7.68
C ARG A 116 -24.02 -7.58 8.19
N VAL A 117 -23.29 -6.90 7.32
CA VAL A 117 -22.31 -5.89 7.72
C VAL A 117 -22.31 -4.66 6.82
N ALA A 118 -21.98 -3.50 7.41
CA ALA A 118 -21.54 -2.30 6.69
C ALA A 118 -20.01 -2.21 6.70
N CYS A 119 -19.46 -1.75 5.59
CA CYS A 119 -18.02 -1.70 5.32
C CYS A 119 -17.62 -0.30 4.89
N ILE A 120 -16.47 0.14 5.37
CA ILE A 120 -15.92 1.47 5.08
C ILE A 120 -14.45 1.39 4.67
N GLY A 121 -13.92 2.50 4.15
CA GLY A 121 -12.50 2.69 3.90
C GLY A 121 -12.13 2.63 2.41
N ALA A 122 -11.41 3.67 1.96
CA ALA A 122 -10.91 3.75 0.60
C ALA A 122 -9.84 2.68 0.35
N GLY A 123 -9.97 1.96 -0.76
CA GLY A 123 -9.11 0.81 -1.06
C GLY A 123 -9.53 -0.50 -0.38
N PHE A 124 -10.55 -0.48 0.47
CA PHE A 124 -11.14 -1.66 1.11
C PHE A 124 -12.58 -1.90 0.63
N ALA A 125 -13.51 -1.01 0.98
CA ALA A 125 -14.94 -1.10 0.64
C ALA A 125 -15.24 -0.63 -0.79
N SER A 126 -14.51 -1.20 -1.76
CA SER A 126 -14.58 -0.84 -3.19
C SER A 126 -15.83 -1.37 -3.89
N HIS A 127 -16.13 -0.80 -5.06
CA HIS A 127 -17.18 -1.27 -5.97
C HIS A 127 -16.76 -2.60 -6.64
N ALA A 128 -16.89 -3.69 -5.90
CA ALA A 128 -16.57 -5.04 -6.33
C ALA A 128 -17.59 -6.05 -5.80
N GLU A 129 -17.73 -7.20 -6.44
CA GLU A 129 -18.60 -8.28 -5.94
C GLU A 129 -18.11 -8.87 -4.61
N PHE A 130 -16.79 -8.93 -4.40
CA PHE A 130 -16.19 -9.37 -3.15
C PHE A 130 -15.12 -8.38 -2.68
N VAL A 131 -15.11 -8.08 -1.38
CA VAL A 131 -14.12 -7.18 -0.76
C VAL A 131 -13.49 -7.85 0.46
N ALA A 132 -12.22 -7.56 0.71
CA ALA A 132 -11.52 -7.95 1.94
C ALA A 132 -11.44 -6.75 2.87
N ILE A 133 -12.10 -6.82 4.02
CA ILE A 133 -12.24 -5.70 4.96
C ILE A 133 -11.54 -6.08 6.27
N PRO A 134 -10.57 -5.28 6.75
CA PRO A 134 -10.04 -5.43 8.10
C PRO A 134 -11.13 -5.32 9.16
N GLU A 135 -10.99 -6.03 10.28
CA GLU A 135 -12.04 -6.12 11.29
C GLU A 135 -12.55 -4.75 11.78
N ASN A 136 -11.67 -3.77 11.98
CA ASN A 136 -12.03 -2.44 12.47
C ASN A 136 -12.72 -1.54 11.43
N LEU A 137 -12.76 -1.94 10.15
CA LEU A 137 -13.45 -1.20 9.08
C LEU A 137 -14.82 -1.81 8.74
N CYS A 138 -15.32 -2.69 9.61
CA CYS A 138 -16.55 -3.44 9.43
C CYS A 138 -17.41 -3.35 10.70
N VAL A 139 -18.74 -3.26 10.56
CA VAL A 139 -19.70 -3.28 11.68
C VAL A 139 -20.94 -4.08 11.27
N LYS A 140 -21.47 -4.90 12.18
CA LYS A 140 -22.73 -5.62 11.94
C LYS A 140 -23.90 -4.65 11.75
N LEU A 141 -24.75 -4.90 10.76
CA LEU A 141 -25.98 -4.15 10.58
C LEU A 141 -26.91 -4.44 11.78
N PRO A 142 -27.23 -3.43 12.61
CA PRO A 142 -28.07 -3.64 13.77
C PRO A 142 -29.53 -3.88 13.38
N GLU A 143 -30.28 -4.45 14.31
CA GLU A 143 -31.73 -4.50 14.26
C GLU A 143 -32.32 -3.40 15.14
N ASN A 144 -33.49 -2.89 14.77
CA ASN A 144 -34.27 -2.03 15.66
C ASN A 144 -34.56 -2.78 16.96
N ALA A 145 -34.30 -2.13 18.10
CA ALA A 145 -34.44 -2.76 19.41
C ALA A 145 -35.86 -3.31 19.68
N VAL A 146 -36.88 -2.66 19.12
CA VAL A 146 -38.31 -2.95 19.31
C VAL A 146 -38.88 -3.80 18.18
N THR A 147 -38.79 -3.36 16.93
CA THR A 147 -39.42 -4.04 15.78
C THR A 147 -38.64 -5.26 15.30
N LYS A 148 -37.38 -5.40 15.71
CA LYS A 148 -36.43 -6.41 15.21
C LYS A 148 -36.17 -6.33 13.70
N GLU A 149 -36.58 -5.24 13.05
CA GLU A 149 -36.26 -5.03 11.65
C GLU A 149 -34.77 -4.70 11.49
N PRO A 150 -34.02 -5.43 10.65
CA PRO A 150 -32.62 -5.14 10.40
C PRO A 150 -32.47 -3.90 9.53
N VAL A 151 -31.39 -3.14 9.75
CA VAL A 151 -30.95 -2.13 8.78
C VAL A 151 -30.74 -2.79 7.41
N SER A 152 -31.26 -2.16 6.37
CA SER A 152 -31.15 -2.66 4.99
C SER A 152 -29.71 -2.57 4.47
N PHE A 153 -29.35 -3.38 3.48
CA PHE A 153 -28.04 -3.23 2.81
C PHE A 153 -27.90 -1.85 2.16
N GLU A 154 -28.97 -1.34 1.56
CA GLU A 154 -28.97 0.00 0.96
C GLU A 154 -28.58 1.07 1.99
N GLU A 155 -29.24 1.10 3.15
CA GLU A 155 -28.90 2.04 4.22
C GLU A 155 -27.51 1.79 4.80
N GLY A 156 -27.11 0.53 4.97
CA GLY A 156 -25.78 0.17 5.43
C GLY A 156 -24.65 0.67 4.52
N SER A 157 -24.91 0.75 3.21
CA SER A 157 -23.92 1.23 2.22
C SER A 157 -23.56 2.71 2.38
N PHE A 158 -24.33 3.48 3.15
CA PHE A 158 -24.04 4.88 3.50
C PHE A 158 -23.01 5.04 4.61
N GLY A 159 -22.53 3.94 5.20
CA GLY A 159 -21.64 3.92 6.37
C GLY A 159 -20.54 4.98 6.35
N MET A 160 -19.71 5.03 5.30
CA MET A 160 -18.60 6.00 5.27
C MET A 160 -19.09 7.44 5.26
N LEU A 161 -20.11 7.75 4.45
CA LEU A 161 -20.63 9.12 4.36
C LEU A 161 -21.33 9.54 5.65
N GLY A 162 -22.02 8.59 6.29
CA GLY A 162 -22.61 8.74 7.61
C GLY A 162 -21.57 9.12 8.67
N ILE A 163 -20.46 8.39 8.75
CA ILE A 163 -19.42 8.69 9.73
C ILE A 163 -18.64 9.97 9.43
N VAL A 164 -18.48 10.33 8.15
CA VAL A 164 -17.84 11.61 7.76
C VAL A 164 -18.71 12.78 8.23
N ALA A 165 -20.02 12.71 8.02
CA ALA A 165 -20.96 13.70 8.53
C ALA A 165 -20.97 13.73 10.07
N LEU A 166 -21.08 12.57 10.72
CA LEU A 166 -21.12 12.45 12.18
C LEU A 166 -19.83 12.95 12.85
N HIS A 167 -18.66 12.63 12.30
CA HIS A 167 -17.40 13.10 12.83
C HIS A 167 -17.27 14.63 12.69
N GLY A 168 -17.69 15.20 11.55
CA GLY A 168 -17.77 16.65 11.37
C GLY A 168 -18.65 17.32 12.43
N ILE A 169 -19.82 16.76 12.72
CA ILE A 169 -20.71 17.23 13.79
C ILE A 169 -20.03 17.14 15.17
N ARG A 170 -19.28 16.08 15.44
CA ARG A 170 -18.55 15.91 16.72
C ARG A 170 -17.41 16.91 16.89
N CYS A 171 -16.74 17.30 15.81
CA CYS A 171 -15.73 18.36 15.84
C CYS A 171 -16.31 19.72 16.26
N ALA A 172 -17.60 19.97 15.97
CA ALA A 172 -18.29 21.17 16.42
C ALA A 172 -18.56 21.18 17.95
N ASN A 173 -18.42 20.04 18.64
CA ASN A 173 -18.60 19.92 20.10
C ASN A 173 -19.92 20.54 20.59
N LEU A 174 -21.00 20.20 19.90
CA LEU A 174 -22.32 20.78 20.10
C LEU A 174 -22.99 20.35 21.41
N LYS A 175 -23.89 21.20 21.90
CA LYS A 175 -24.81 20.92 23.01
C LYS A 175 -26.26 20.89 22.52
N PHE A 176 -27.11 20.24 23.31
CA PHE A 176 -28.54 20.15 23.03
C PHE A 176 -29.17 21.54 22.92
N GLY A 177 -29.98 21.76 21.87
CA GLY A 177 -30.68 23.03 21.62
C GLY A 177 -29.89 24.10 20.86
N GLU A 178 -28.61 23.87 20.54
CA GLU A 178 -27.80 24.85 19.81
C GLU A 178 -28.25 25.05 18.35
N ASN A 179 -27.98 26.25 17.83
CA ASN A 179 -28.29 26.67 16.46
C ASN A 179 -27.14 26.30 15.53
N VAL A 180 -27.42 25.52 14.49
CA VAL A 180 -26.37 25.01 13.58
C VAL A 180 -26.76 25.28 12.14
N ALA A 181 -25.81 25.83 11.39
CA ALA A 181 -25.97 26.02 9.96
C ALA A 181 -25.28 24.92 9.14
N VAL A 182 -25.94 24.45 8.08
CA VAL A 182 -25.37 23.51 7.10
C VAL A 182 -25.28 24.18 5.75
N VAL A 183 -24.06 24.33 5.23
CA VAL A 183 -23.80 24.97 3.93
C VAL A 183 -23.40 23.90 2.92
N GLY A 184 -24.15 23.84 1.82
CA GLY A 184 -24.09 22.75 0.85
C GLY A 184 -25.00 21.60 1.26
N LEU A 185 -25.93 21.23 0.38
CA LEU A 185 -26.91 20.16 0.58
C LEU A 185 -26.69 19.03 -0.43
N GLY A 186 -25.42 18.69 -0.67
CA GLY A 186 -25.07 17.40 -1.25
C GLY A 186 -25.40 16.26 -0.29
N LEU A 187 -24.96 15.04 -0.62
CA LEU A 187 -25.28 13.86 0.17
C LEU A 187 -24.83 14.00 1.64
N LEU A 188 -23.62 14.51 1.88
CA LEU A 188 -23.10 14.79 3.22
C LEU A 188 -23.94 15.83 3.97
N GLY A 189 -24.30 16.94 3.32
CA GLY A 189 -25.12 17.99 3.93
C GLY A 189 -26.50 17.49 4.34
N LEU A 190 -27.16 16.72 3.49
CA LEU A 190 -28.48 16.14 3.77
C LEU A 190 -28.43 15.09 4.89
N ILE A 191 -27.34 14.33 5.00
CA ILE A 191 -27.11 13.43 6.14
C ILE A 191 -26.86 14.25 7.41
N SER A 192 -26.03 15.30 7.34
CA SER A 192 -25.73 16.18 8.48
C SER A 192 -26.98 16.84 9.05
N VAL A 193 -27.90 17.32 8.19
CA VAL A 193 -29.21 17.87 8.63
C VAL A 193 -29.94 16.86 9.51
N GLN A 194 -30.11 15.62 9.04
CA GLN A 194 -30.83 14.59 9.79
C GLN A 194 -30.15 14.27 11.13
N ILE A 195 -28.82 14.13 11.15
CA ILE A 195 -28.07 13.82 12.37
C ILE A 195 -28.15 14.98 13.37
N LEU A 196 -28.02 16.23 12.92
CA LEU A 196 -28.16 17.41 13.79
C LEU A 196 -29.55 17.51 14.41
N LYS A 197 -30.61 17.18 13.64
CA LYS A 197 -31.97 17.08 14.19
C LYS A 197 -32.10 15.97 15.22
N ALA A 198 -31.50 14.81 14.98
CA ALA A 198 -31.45 13.73 15.96
C ALA A 198 -30.67 14.10 17.23
N TYR A 199 -29.68 14.99 17.13
CA TYR A 199 -28.93 15.57 18.25
C TYR A 199 -29.71 16.65 19.04
N GLY A 200 -30.88 17.07 18.55
CA GLY A 200 -31.70 18.10 19.18
C GLY A 200 -31.28 19.54 18.87
N CYS A 201 -30.52 19.76 17.79
CA CYS A 201 -30.17 21.09 17.32
C CYS A 201 -31.31 21.74 16.52
N GLN A 202 -31.28 23.07 16.45
CA GLN A 202 -32.04 23.83 15.45
C GLN A 202 -31.15 24.03 14.22
N VAL A 203 -31.65 23.65 13.05
CA VAL A 203 -30.87 23.53 11.82
C VAL A 203 -31.37 24.50 10.77
N ILE A 204 -30.47 25.37 10.34
CA ILE A 204 -30.64 26.17 9.13
C ILE A 204 -29.79 25.61 8.00
N ALA A 205 -30.35 25.43 6.81
CA ALA A 205 -29.64 24.87 5.67
C ALA A 205 -29.69 25.75 4.42
N THR A 206 -28.59 25.78 3.67
CA THR A 206 -28.48 26.55 2.43
C THR A 206 -27.77 25.76 1.33
N ASP A 207 -28.28 25.90 0.10
CA ASP A 207 -27.71 25.39 -1.15
C ASP A 207 -28.24 26.25 -2.30
N ILE A 208 -27.52 26.23 -3.43
CA ILE A 208 -27.93 26.91 -4.66
C ILE A 208 -29.14 26.25 -5.33
N SER A 209 -29.47 25.01 -4.97
CA SER A 209 -30.54 24.22 -5.59
C SER A 209 -31.81 24.19 -4.73
N ASN A 210 -32.90 24.74 -5.26
CA ASN A 210 -34.22 24.70 -4.61
C ASN A 210 -34.70 23.27 -4.30
N SER A 211 -34.46 22.30 -5.20
CA SER A 211 -34.87 20.91 -4.96
C SER A 211 -34.15 20.27 -3.78
N LYS A 212 -32.89 20.65 -3.53
CA LYS A 212 -32.14 20.20 -2.34
C LYS A 212 -32.63 20.90 -1.07
N LEU A 213 -33.01 22.18 -1.15
CA LEU A 213 -33.63 22.89 -0.03
C LEU A 213 -34.97 22.24 0.37
N ASP A 214 -35.81 21.90 -0.60
CA ASP A 214 -37.06 21.17 -0.36
C ASP A 214 -36.80 19.81 0.29
N MET A 215 -35.75 19.10 -0.15
CA MET A 215 -35.33 17.85 0.44
C MET A 215 -34.84 18.04 1.89
N ALA A 216 -33.98 19.04 2.15
CA ALA A 216 -33.50 19.33 3.50
C ALA A 216 -34.63 19.67 4.46
N LYS A 217 -35.64 20.43 4.01
CA LYS A 217 -36.84 20.73 4.79
C LYS A 217 -37.63 19.47 5.14
N LYS A 218 -37.83 18.56 4.17
CA LYS A 218 -38.48 17.25 4.41
C LYS A 218 -37.69 16.36 5.38
N LEU A 219 -36.37 16.52 5.39
CA LEU A 219 -35.45 15.78 6.27
C LEU A 219 -35.27 16.44 7.65
N GLY A 220 -35.98 17.54 7.92
CA GLY A 220 -36.10 18.14 9.25
C GLY A 220 -35.37 19.47 9.46
N ALA A 221 -34.76 20.07 8.43
CA ALA A 221 -34.23 21.43 8.55
C ALA A 221 -35.36 22.41 8.95
N ASP A 222 -35.14 23.20 10.00
CA ASP A 222 -36.13 24.15 10.53
C ASP A 222 -36.27 25.36 9.61
N VAL A 223 -35.13 25.82 9.06
CA VAL A 223 -35.07 26.93 8.11
C VAL A 223 -34.25 26.51 6.90
N VAL A 224 -34.75 26.83 5.70
CA VAL A 224 -34.03 26.67 4.44
C VAL A 224 -34.04 27.98 3.67
N CYS A 225 -32.94 28.32 3.02
CA CYS A 225 -32.84 29.55 2.23
C CYS A 225 -31.76 29.45 1.15
N VAL A 226 -31.87 30.32 0.14
CA VAL A 226 -30.80 30.60 -0.85
C VAL A 226 -29.94 31.78 -0.40
N LEU A 227 -28.80 32.00 -1.07
CA LEU A 227 -28.02 33.23 -0.94
C LEU A 227 -28.73 34.39 -1.65
N PRO A 228 -28.62 35.65 -1.15
CA PRO A 228 -27.81 36.10 -0.01
C PRO A 228 -28.53 36.10 1.35
N GLU A 229 -29.76 35.58 1.46
CA GLU A 229 -30.58 35.67 2.69
C GLU A 229 -30.02 34.89 3.90
N PHE A 230 -29.06 33.99 3.67
CA PHE A 230 -28.58 33.03 4.65
C PHE A 230 -28.12 33.64 5.98
N VAL A 231 -27.29 34.67 5.96
CA VAL A 231 -26.79 35.31 7.20
C VAL A 231 -27.94 35.96 7.97
N ASN A 232 -28.85 36.63 7.28
CA ASN A 232 -30.02 37.24 7.90
C ASN A 232 -30.93 36.17 8.54
N LYS A 233 -31.15 35.04 7.86
CA LYS A 233 -31.93 33.92 8.41
C LYS A 233 -31.23 33.26 9.60
N CYS A 234 -29.90 33.14 9.58
CA CYS A 234 -29.11 32.69 10.73
C CYS A 234 -29.33 33.64 11.93
N ASN A 235 -29.26 34.95 11.71
CA ASN A 235 -29.49 35.95 12.75
C ASN A 235 -30.93 35.90 13.29
N ILE A 236 -31.94 35.72 12.43
CA ILE A 236 -33.34 35.60 12.89
C ILE A 236 -33.52 34.35 13.77
N LEU A 237 -32.98 33.20 13.35
CA LEU A 237 -33.08 31.95 14.11
C LEU A 237 -32.36 32.03 15.47
N SER A 238 -31.25 32.78 15.51
CA SER A 238 -30.41 32.95 16.70
C SER A 238 -30.68 34.23 17.49
N GLU A 239 -31.81 34.92 17.24
CA GLU A 239 -32.18 36.17 17.92
C GLU A 239 -31.08 37.26 17.86
N GLY A 240 -30.33 37.30 16.76
CA GLY A 240 -29.26 38.25 16.47
C GLY A 240 -27.87 37.83 16.94
N ALA A 241 -27.72 36.68 17.60
CA ALA A 241 -26.44 36.23 18.13
C ALA A 241 -25.50 35.64 17.05
N GLY A 242 -26.06 35.05 15.99
CA GLY A 242 -25.37 34.17 15.05
C GLY A 242 -25.45 32.69 15.48
N VAL A 243 -25.11 31.77 14.59
CA VAL A 243 -25.17 30.32 14.88
C VAL A 243 -23.98 29.83 15.70
N ASP A 244 -24.20 28.82 16.54
CA ASP A 244 -23.17 28.17 17.37
C ASP A 244 -22.11 27.46 16.52
N ALA A 245 -22.55 26.81 15.45
CA ALA A 245 -21.65 26.18 14.50
C ALA A 245 -22.13 26.25 13.05
N VAL A 246 -21.17 26.21 12.12
CA VAL A 246 -21.40 26.07 10.68
C VAL A 246 -20.71 24.81 10.18
N ILE A 247 -21.46 23.88 9.60
CA ILE A 247 -20.96 22.66 8.97
C ILE A 247 -20.88 22.89 7.45
N LEU A 248 -19.65 23.01 6.94
CA LEU A 248 -19.38 23.22 5.52
C LEU A 248 -19.20 21.87 4.81
N THR A 249 -20.16 21.50 3.96
CA THR A 249 -20.13 20.26 3.15
C THR A 249 -19.98 20.52 1.65
N VAL A 250 -19.66 21.76 1.29
CA VAL A 250 -19.40 22.20 -0.10
C VAL A 250 -18.12 21.60 -0.67
N ALA A 251 -18.05 21.53 -2.00
CA ALA A 251 -16.83 21.23 -2.74
C ALA A 251 -16.58 22.36 -3.75
N THR A 252 -15.73 23.32 -3.38
CA THR A 252 -15.33 24.48 -4.20
C THR A 252 -13.84 24.79 -4.03
N LYS A 253 -13.33 25.70 -4.86
CA LYS A 253 -11.96 26.24 -4.77
C LYS A 253 -11.93 27.68 -4.25
N THR A 254 -13.08 28.25 -3.92
CA THR A 254 -13.22 29.64 -3.44
C THR A 254 -13.25 29.69 -1.92
N GLU A 255 -12.85 30.84 -1.35
CA GLU A 255 -12.96 31.11 0.09
C GLU A 255 -14.36 31.57 0.53
N GLU A 256 -15.26 31.87 -0.42
CA GLU A 256 -16.61 32.42 -0.14
C GLU A 256 -17.41 31.64 0.91
N PRO A 257 -17.47 30.28 0.90
CA PRO A 257 -18.22 29.55 1.92
C PRO A 257 -17.64 29.72 3.33
N VAL A 258 -16.33 29.91 3.44
CA VAL A 258 -15.67 30.13 4.74
C VAL A 258 -15.97 31.54 5.24
N ASN A 259 -15.90 32.56 4.38
CA ASN A 259 -16.28 33.94 4.74
C ASN A 259 -17.75 34.01 5.19
N LEU A 260 -18.65 33.39 4.41
CA LEU A 260 -20.07 33.27 4.77
C LEU A 260 -20.27 32.60 6.14
N ALA A 261 -19.49 31.56 6.43
CA ALA A 261 -19.54 30.88 7.73
C ALA A 261 -19.06 31.77 8.88
N VAL A 262 -18.02 32.59 8.67
CA VAL A 262 -17.56 33.58 9.65
C VAL A 262 -18.65 34.62 9.91
N GLU A 263 -19.30 35.12 8.86
CA GLU A 263 -20.40 36.08 8.96
C GLU A 263 -21.62 35.51 9.71
N ALA A 264 -22.01 34.26 9.44
CA ALA A 264 -23.15 33.61 10.09
C ALA A 264 -22.88 33.19 11.55
N SER A 265 -21.61 32.96 11.91
CA SER A 265 -21.23 32.48 13.24
C SER A 265 -21.42 33.54 14.32
N ARG A 266 -21.78 33.11 15.53
CA ARG A 266 -21.72 33.96 16.73
C ARG A 266 -20.28 34.21 17.19
N PHE A 267 -20.14 35.09 18.18
CA PHE A 267 -18.89 35.21 18.95
C PHE A 267 -18.52 33.85 19.57
N LYS A 268 -17.30 33.37 19.36
CA LYS A 268 -16.78 32.03 19.70
C LYS A 268 -17.55 30.88 19.04
N GLY A 269 -18.12 31.12 17.86
CA GLY A 269 -18.72 30.08 17.02
C GLY A 269 -17.66 29.19 16.36
N LYS A 270 -18.09 28.01 15.92
CA LYS A 270 -17.20 27.01 15.27
C LYS A 270 -17.57 26.78 13.82
N ILE A 271 -16.56 26.70 12.96
CA ILE A 271 -16.73 26.37 11.55
C ILE A 271 -16.02 25.05 11.31
N VAL A 272 -16.79 24.02 10.94
CA VAL A 272 -16.24 22.70 10.62
C VAL A 272 -16.28 22.49 9.12
N LEU A 273 -15.09 22.44 8.51
CA LEU A 273 -14.92 22.07 7.12
C LEU A 273 -14.88 20.54 6.98
N VAL A 274 -15.96 19.99 6.44
CA VAL A 274 -16.09 18.56 6.11
C VAL A 274 -15.82 18.32 4.61
N GLY A 275 -16.25 19.26 3.77
CA GLY A 275 -15.99 19.25 2.34
C GLY A 275 -14.62 19.82 1.95
N VAL A 276 -14.53 20.40 0.75
CA VAL A 276 -13.33 21.05 0.22
C VAL A 276 -13.65 22.50 -0.11
N ALA A 277 -12.90 23.43 0.47
CA ALA A 277 -12.96 24.86 0.20
C ALA A 277 -11.58 25.47 0.41
N ASP A 278 -11.34 26.67 -0.12
CA ASP A 278 -10.13 27.41 0.22
C ASP A 278 -10.26 28.05 1.61
N ILE A 279 -9.18 28.04 2.40
CA ILE A 279 -9.20 28.44 3.82
C ILE A 279 -8.35 29.72 3.99
N HIS A 280 -8.78 30.79 3.32
CA HIS A 280 -8.20 32.14 3.48
C HIS A 280 -9.27 33.16 3.90
N PRO A 281 -9.92 32.97 5.06
CA PRO A 281 -10.93 33.90 5.55
C PRO A 281 -10.35 35.27 5.92
N ASN A 282 -11.23 36.28 5.99
CA ASN A 282 -10.86 37.59 6.50
C ASN A 282 -10.42 37.52 7.98
N ARG A 283 -9.13 37.72 8.21
CA ARG A 283 -8.52 37.68 9.56
C ARG A 283 -9.14 38.67 10.54
N ASN A 284 -9.57 39.85 10.09
CA ASN A 284 -10.15 40.85 10.98
C ASN A 284 -11.53 40.43 11.45
N GLU A 285 -12.37 39.89 10.57
CA GLU A 285 -13.70 39.37 10.95
C GLU A 285 -13.59 38.19 11.91
N MET A 286 -12.65 37.28 11.64
CA MET A 286 -12.37 36.18 12.56
C MET A 286 -11.93 36.68 13.94
N TRP A 287 -11.05 37.69 13.97
CA TRP A 287 -10.55 38.26 15.21
C TRP A 287 -11.65 38.93 16.03
N HIS A 288 -12.57 39.67 15.39
CA HIS A 288 -13.70 40.31 16.09
C HIS A 288 -14.65 39.29 16.73
N LYS A 289 -14.80 38.11 16.12
CA LYS A 289 -15.71 37.07 16.60
C LYS A 289 -15.03 35.95 17.39
N GLU A 290 -13.71 35.87 17.43
CA GLU A 290 -12.94 34.75 17.99
C GLU A 290 -13.44 33.37 17.49
N VAL A 291 -13.75 33.24 16.20
CA VAL A 291 -14.23 31.97 15.62
C VAL A 291 -13.12 30.94 15.46
N GLU A 292 -13.46 29.67 15.66
CA GLU A 292 -12.58 28.53 15.47
C GLU A 292 -12.88 27.84 14.12
N ILE A 293 -11.85 27.53 13.32
CA ILE A 293 -12.00 26.73 12.09
C ILE A 293 -11.33 25.38 12.27
N ILE A 294 -12.08 24.31 12.02
CA ILE A 294 -11.63 22.93 12.17
C ILE A 294 -11.78 22.23 10.83
N VAL A 295 -10.71 21.58 10.36
CA VAL A 295 -10.76 20.69 9.18
C VAL A 295 -11.00 19.26 9.69
N SER A 296 -12.17 18.70 9.38
CA SER A 296 -12.56 17.38 9.85
C SER A 296 -11.80 16.27 9.10
N CYS A 297 -11.18 15.35 9.84
CA CYS A 297 -10.45 14.23 9.24
C CYS A 297 -11.41 13.08 8.94
N ALA A 298 -12.04 13.09 7.76
CA ALA A 298 -12.86 11.99 7.23
C ALA A 298 -13.72 11.26 8.30
N GLY A 299 -13.45 9.98 8.58
CA GLY A 299 -14.19 9.15 9.53
C GLY A 299 -13.83 9.35 10.99
N GLY A 300 -12.80 10.14 11.30
CA GLY A 300 -12.32 10.46 12.64
C GLY A 300 -11.12 9.63 13.10
N PRO A 301 -10.88 9.54 14.42
CA PRO A 301 -9.78 8.76 14.99
C PRO A 301 -9.74 7.31 14.46
N GLY A 302 -8.57 6.87 14.04
CA GLY A 302 -8.34 5.61 13.32
C GLY A 302 -8.12 5.79 11.83
N THR A 303 -8.74 6.80 11.20
CA THR A 303 -8.54 7.03 9.77
C THR A 303 -7.08 7.39 9.46
N PHE A 304 -6.51 6.72 8.45
CA PHE A 304 -5.09 6.79 8.06
C PHE A 304 -4.08 6.24 9.09
N ASP A 305 -4.53 5.60 10.17
CA ASP A 305 -3.65 4.89 11.10
C ASP A 305 -3.56 3.41 10.71
N PRO A 306 -2.40 2.94 10.20
CA PRO A 306 -2.26 1.54 9.78
C PRO A 306 -2.33 0.54 10.93
N PHE A 307 -2.03 0.93 12.17
CA PHE A 307 -2.19 0.04 13.32
C PHE A 307 -3.69 -0.22 13.57
N TYR A 308 -4.51 0.83 13.43
CA TYR A 308 -5.95 0.73 13.57
C TYR A 308 -6.63 0.04 12.38
N GLU A 309 -6.45 0.60 11.17
CA GLU A 309 -7.15 0.18 9.96
C GLU A 309 -6.64 -1.17 9.46
N ILE A 310 -5.31 -1.38 9.42
CA ILE A 310 -4.72 -2.56 8.79
C ILE A 310 -4.45 -3.65 9.80
N GLN A 311 -3.91 -3.35 10.98
CA GLN A 311 -3.55 -4.37 11.97
C GLN A 311 -4.71 -4.74 12.90
N GLY A 312 -5.75 -3.91 12.98
CA GLY A 312 -6.92 -4.19 13.83
C GLY A 312 -6.74 -3.79 15.30
N ILE A 313 -5.71 -3.00 15.63
CA ILE A 313 -5.42 -2.57 16.99
C ILE A 313 -6.29 -1.33 17.32
N ASP A 314 -7.34 -1.51 18.11
CA ASP A 314 -8.22 -0.39 18.54
C ASP A 314 -7.52 0.50 19.58
N TYR A 315 -7.98 1.75 19.66
CA TYR A 315 -7.55 2.67 20.70
C TYR A 315 -8.19 2.31 22.04
N PRO A 316 -7.47 2.50 23.16
CA PRO A 316 -8.04 2.38 24.49
C PRO A 316 -9.33 3.22 24.61
N PHE A 317 -10.45 2.54 24.93
CA PHE A 317 -11.78 3.14 24.91
C PHE A 317 -11.91 4.43 25.74
N GLY A 318 -11.26 4.47 26.92
CA GLY A 318 -11.30 5.62 27.82
C GLY A 318 -10.55 6.86 27.31
N TYR A 319 -9.63 6.69 26.35
CA TYR A 319 -8.84 7.80 25.78
C TYR A 319 -9.44 8.31 24.48
N VAL A 320 -9.91 7.39 23.63
CA VAL A 320 -10.58 7.73 22.38
C VAL A 320 -11.93 7.04 22.39
N ARG A 321 -13.01 7.78 22.67
CA ARG A 321 -14.38 7.23 22.74
C ARG A 321 -14.99 6.93 21.36
N TRP A 322 -14.58 7.68 20.35
CA TRP A 322 -15.23 7.71 19.04
C TRP A 322 -14.19 7.51 17.93
N THR A 323 -13.87 6.25 17.66
CA THR A 323 -13.13 5.86 16.46
C THR A 323 -14.06 5.77 15.26
N GLU A 324 -13.51 5.68 14.05
CA GLU A 324 -14.32 5.51 12.83
C GLU A 324 -15.26 4.30 12.89
N ASN A 325 -14.86 3.18 13.53
CA ASN A 325 -15.74 2.03 13.74
C ASN A 325 -16.90 2.35 14.67
N ARG A 326 -16.63 3.05 15.78
CA ARG A 326 -17.65 3.44 16.76
C ARG A 326 -18.55 4.56 16.24
N ASN A 327 -18.04 5.41 15.35
CA ASN A 327 -18.85 6.32 14.55
C ASN A 327 -19.81 5.54 13.65
N LEU A 328 -19.33 4.46 13.02
CA LEU A 328 -20.14 3.62 12.13
C LEU A 328 -21.24 2.90 12.91
N GLN A 329 -20.92 2.34 14.07
CA GLN A 329 -21.90 1.75 14.99
C GLN A 329 -22.99 2.75 15.37
N GLU A 330 -22.61 3.97 15.76
CA GLU A 330 -23.57 5.00 16.17
C GLU A 330 -24.44 5.47 15.01
N PHE A 331 -23.85 5.68 13.82
CA PHE A 331 -24.60 6.02 12.62
C PHE A 331 -25.65 4.96 12.27
N LEU A 332 -25.26 3.68 12.29
CA LEU A 332 -26.18 2.57 12.03
C LEU A 332 -27.24 2.42 13.12
N ARG A 333 -26.91 2.72 14.38
CA ARG A 333 -27.88 2.74 15.48
C ARG A 333 -28.97 3.80 15.24
N LEU A 334 -28.59 5.01 14.80
CA LEU A 334 -29.55 6.07 14.46
C LEU A 334 -30.52 5.64 13.35
N ILE A 335 -30.04 4.88 12.37
CA ILE A 335 -30.89 4.31 11.30
C ILE A 335 -31.81 3.23 11.87
N ALA A 336 -31.26 2.28 12.65
CA ALA A 336 -32.05 1.22 13.27
C ALA A 336 -33.18 1.79 14.12
N ASP A 337 -32.89 2.81 14.93
CA ASP A 337 -33.86 3.50 15.80
C ASP A 337 -34.78 4.47 15.03
N LYS A 338 -34.70 4.50 13.69
CA LYS A 338 -35.48 5.36 12.79
C LYS A 338 -35.38 6.86 13.11
N LYS A 339 -34.26 7.28 13.70
CA LYS A 339 -33.95 8.70 13.97
C LYS A 339 -33.49 9.42 12.71
N ILE A 340 -32.90 8.69 11.77
CA ILE A 340 -32.52 9.16 10.44
C ILE A 340 -32.90 8.09 9.40
N SER A 341 -33.05 8.47 8.14
CA SER A 341 -33.39 7.56 7.04
C SER A 341 -32.58 7.87 5.78
N MET A 342 -31.99 6.84 5.18
CA MET A 342 -31.26 6.99 3.92
C MET A 342 -32.11 6.66 2.69
N SER A 343 -33.27 6.01 2.87
CA SER A 343 -34.11 5.54 1.76
C SER A 343 -34.56 6.68 0.84
N SER A 344 -34.88 7.84 1.42
CA SER A 344 -35.25 9.07 0.70
C SER A 344 -34.09 9.75 -0.04
N LEU A 345 -32.84 9.38 0.28
CA LEU A 345 -31.65 9.91 -0.37
C LEU A 345 -31.24 9.08 -1.61
N ILE A 346 -31.72 7.84 -1.72
CA ILE A 346 -31.40 6.95 -2.84
C ILE A 346 -32.27 7.30 -4.03
N THR A 347 -31.69 7.98 -5.02
CA THR A 347 -32.42 8.37 -6.24
C THR A 347 -32.28 7.34 -7.35
N HIS A 348 -31.16 6.61 -7.41
CA HIS A 348 -30.89 5.63 -8.46
C HIS A 348 -30.27 4.34 -7.93
N ARG A 349 -30.63 3.24 -8.60
CA ARG A 349 -30.16 1.88 -8.34
C ARG A 349 -29.73 1.29 -9.68
N PHE A 350 -28.47 0.87 -9.78
CA PHE A 350 -27.94 0.27 -11.00
C PHE A 350 -27.30 -1.08 -10.70
N SER A 351 -27.25 -1.96 -11.69
CA SER A 351 -26.41 -3.14 -11.58
C SER A 351 -24.93 -2.76 -11.65
N ILE A 352 -24.06 -3.48 -10.95
CA ILE A 352 -22.60 -3.39 -11.16
C ILE A 352 -22.19 -3.53 -12.64
N ASN A 353 -22.99 -4.25 -13.45
CA ASN A 353 -22.77 -4.42 -14.89
C ASN A 353 -22.92 -3.12 -15.69
N GLU A 354 -23.61 -2.13 -15.14
CA GLU A 354 -23.87 -0.83 -15.76
C GLU A 354 -22.90 0.24 -15.29
N ALA A 355 -21.95 -0.11 -14.41
CA ALA A 355 -21.09 0.87 -13.73
C ALA A 355 -20.40 1.85 -14.68
N GLU A 356 -19.82 1.37 -15.79
CA GLU A 356 -19.14 2.24 -16.77
C GLU A 356 -20.08 3.33 -17.31
N LYS A 357 -21.29 2.95 -17.72
CA LYS A 357 -22.32 3.85 -18.23
C LYS A 357 -22.82 4.82 -17.14
N VAL A 358 -22.95 4.35 -15.90
CA VAL A 358 -23.34 5.19 -14.77
C VAL A 358 -22.31 6.30 -14.55
N TYR A 359 -21.02 5.97 -14.53
CA TYR A 359 -19.98 6.98 -14.41
C TYR A 359 -19.93 7.92 -15.62
N GLU A 360 -20.11 7.43 -16.83
CA GLU A 360 -20.21 8.28 -18.03
C GLU A 360 -21.35 9.31 -17.90
N ASN A 361 -22.52 8.87 -17.44
CA ASN A 361 -23.67 9.73 -17.21
C ASN A 361 -23.42 10.74 -16.08
N LEU A 362 -22.83 10.31 -14.96
CA LEU A 362 -22.46 11.18 -13.84
C LEU A 362 -21.45 12.26 -14.24
N MET A 363 -20.49 11.92 -15.10
CA MET A 363 -19.46 12.83 -15.58
C MET A 363 -20.02 13.84 -16.59
N SER A 364 -20.95 13.41 -17.45
CA SER A 364 -21.63 14.25 -18.43
C SER A 364 -22.83 15.03 -17.88
N ASN A 365 -23.16 14.86 -16.60
CA ASN A 365 -24.37 15.40 -15.95
C ASN A 365 -25.67 15.03 -16.69
N THR A 366 -25.72 13.83 -17.29
CA THR A 366 -26.90 13.29 -17.98
C THR A 366 -27.62 12.26 -17.11
N GLY A 367 -28.94 12.15 -17.20
CA GLY A 367 -29.73 11.13 -16.46
C GLY A 367 -30.36 11.59 -15.14
N GLY A 368 -30.44 12.90 -14.88
CA GLY A 368 -31.27 13.46 -13.81
C GLY A 368 -30.50 13.93 -12.56
N PRO A 369 -31.20 14.48 -11.55
CA PRO A 369 -30.56 14.93 -10.32
C PRO A 369 -30.14 13.73 -9.46
N TYR A 370 -28.85 13.41 -9.51
CA TYR A 370 -28.28 12.37 -8.67
C TYR A 370 -28.03 12.88 -7.25
N VAL A 371 -28.51 12.13 -6.25
CA VAL A 371 -28.26 12.40 -4.83
C VAL A 371 -27.51 11.22 -4.23
N GLY A 372 -28.20 10.10 -3.98
CA GLY A 372 -27.61 8.81 -3.65
C GLY A 372 -27.74 7.84 -4.82
N VAL A 373 -26.61 7.28 -5.27
CA VAL A 373 -26.55 6.32 -6.37
C VAL A 373 -25.94 5.03 -5.87
N THR A 374 -26.68 3.93 -6.00
CA THR A 374 -26.26 2.62 -5.50
C THR A 374 -25.93 1.67 -6.65
N LEU A 375 -24.91 0.84 -6.44
CA LEU A 375 -24.60 -0.31 -7.27
C LEU A 375 -25.01 -1.58 -6.54
N ASN A 376 -25.85 -2.38 -7.19
CA ASN A 376 -26.37 -3.63 -6.68
C ASN A 376 -25.63 -4.82 -7.30
N TYR A 377 -25.48 -5.86 -6.49
CA TYR A 377 -24.69 -7.05 -6.81
C TYR A 377 -25.56 -8.31 -6.76
N PRO A 378 -25.22 -9.35 -7.54
CA PRO A 378 -25.97 -10.61 -7.52
C PRO A 378 -25.83 -11.35 -6.18
N GLU A 379 -26.93 -11.92 -5.69
CA GLU A 379 -27.01 -12.70 -4.45
C GLU A 379 -26.24 -14.03 -4.51
N SER A 380 -26.19 -14.66 -5.68
CA SER A 380 -25.49 -15.94 -5.88
C SER A 380 -24.26 -15.74 -6.75
N ASN A 381 -23.09 -15.67 -6.14
CA ASN A 381 -21.82 -15.66 -6.87
C ASN A 381 -20.77 -16.54 -6.17
N SER A 382 -20.10 -17.38 -6.95
CA SER A 382 -19.01 -18.21 -6.41
C SER A 382 -17.72 -17.40 -6.40
N LYS A 383 -17.09 -17.29 -5.23
CA LYS A 383 -15.76 -16.69 -5.10
C LYS A 383 -14.74 -17.49 -5.94
N LYS A 384 -14.16 -16.85 -6.95
CA LYS A 384 -13.05 -17.42 -7.76
C LYS A 384 -11.77 -16.66 -7.44
N ASN A 385 -10.78 -17.34 -6.87
CA ASN A 385 -9.48 -16.75 -6.53
C ASN A 385 -8.52 -16.67 -7.71
N THR A 386 -8.81 -17.39 -8.80
CA THR A 386 -7.98 -17.48 -10.01
C THR A 386 -8.82 -17.18 -11.25
N ILE A 387 -8.26 -16.42 -12.19
CA ILE A 387 -8.83 -16.19 -13.51
C ILE A 387 -7.82 -16.56 -14.61
N ILE A 388 -8.34 -17.01 -15.75
CA ILE A 388 -7.55 -17.27 -16.94
C ILE A 388 -7.48 -15.98 -17.77
N LEU A 389 -6.27 -15.57 -18.13
CA LEU A 389 -6.02 -14.34 -18.90
C LEU A 389 -5.84 -14.62 -20.39
N LYS A 390 -5.25 -15.77 -20.72
CA LYS A 390 -5.07 -16.28 -22.09
C LYS A 390 -5.12 -17.79 -22.08
N ASN A 391 -5.60 -18.40 -23.17
CA ASN A 391 -5.47 -19.84 -23.37
C ASN A 391 -3.98 -20.22 -23.40
N THR A 392 -3.60 -21.14 -22.52
CA THR A 392 -2.24 -21.62 -22.33
C THR A 392 -1.69 -22.15 -23.65
N GLN A 393 -0.57 -21.60 -24.14
CA GLN A 393 0.17 -22.27 -25.22
C GLN A 393 0.68 -23.61 -24.69
N GLN A 394 0.55 -24.67 -25.51
CA GLN A 394 1.05 -25.99 -25.15
C GLN A 394 2.54 -25.92 -24.80
N LYS A 395 2.88 -26.56 -23.68
CA LYS A 395 4.25 -26.71 -23.17
C LYS A 395 5.15 -27.24 -24.29
N THR A 396 6.17 -26.48 -24.68
CA THR A 396 7.29 -27.08 -25.40
C THR A 396 8.20 -27.76 -24.38
N GLU A 397 8.74 -28.94 -24.67
CA GLU A 397 9.58 -29.72 -23.74
C GLU A 397 10.81 -28.94 -23.21
N LYS A 398 11.14 -27.80 -23.81
CA LYS A 398 12.32 -26.98 -23.50
C LYS A 398 12.02 -25.73 -22.62
N GLN A 399 10.80 -25.55 -22.11
CA GLN A 399 10.42 -24.36 -21.35
C GLN A 399 10.08 -24.63 -19.87
N ILE A 400 10.49 -23.71 -19.01
CA ILE A 400 10.24 -23.68 -17.57
C ILE A 400 8.88 -23.03 -17.33
N SER A 401 7.94 -23.76 -16.73
CA SER A 401 6.63 -23.22 -16.39
C SER A 401 6.70 -22.53 -15.04
N LEU A 402 6.73 -21.20 -15.06
CA LEU A 402 7.03 -20.35 -13.91
C LEU A 402 5.74 -19.80 -13.27
N GLY A 403 5.59 -20.03 -11.97
CA GLY A 403 4.69 -19.29 -11.10
C GLY A 403 5.43 -18.12 -10.44
N VAL A 404 4.83 -16.93 -10.41
CA VAL A 404 5.41 -15.77 -9.71
C VAL A 404 4.50 -15.38 -8.55
N ILE A 405 5.05 -15.28 -7.34
CA ILE A 405 4.33 -14.90 -6.14
C ILE A 405 4.84 -13.55 -5.67
N GLY A 406 4.00 -12.52 -5.76
CA GLY A 406 4.37 -11.14 -5.46
C GLY A 406 4.68 -10.35 -6.74
N ALA A 407 4.18 -9.13 -6.79
CA ALA A 407 4.43 -8.17 -7.87
C ALA A 407 4.50 -6.75 -7.30
N GLY A 408 5.36 -6.57 -6.30
CA GLY A 408 5.65 -5.26 -5.72
C GLY A 408 6.39 -4.34 -6.70
N LEU A 409 6.71 -3.12 -6.25
CA LEU A 409 7.42 -2.13 -7.08
C LEU A 409 8.72 -2.68 -7.67
N PHE A 410 9.51 -3.36 -6.83
CA PHE A 410 10.77 -3.98 -7.26
C PHE A 410 10.55 -5.04 -8.35
N GLY A 411 9.65 -6.00 -8.10
CA GLY A 411 9.34 -7.06 -9.07
C GLY A 411 8.88 -6.49 -10.42
N LYS A 412 8.03 -5.47 -10.43
CA LYS A 412 7.57 -4.82 -11.68
C LYS A 412 8.65 -4.04 -12.41
N ALA A 413 9.54 -3.37 -11.66
CA ALA A 413 10.56 -2.51 -12.22
C ALA A 413 11.71 -3.30 -12.85
N LEU A 414 12.10 -4.44 -12.26
CA LEU A 414 13.32 -5.16 -12.62
C LEU A 414 13.06 -6.62 -13.03
N MET A 415 12.38 -7.40 -12.18
CA MET A 415 12.26 -8.86 -12.37
C MET A 415 11.32 -9.26 -13.51
N LEU A 416 10.08 -8.74 -13.53
CA LEU A 416 9.09 -9.09 -14.54
C LEU A 416 9.50 -8.69 -15.97
N PRO A 417 10.11 -7.51 -16.21
CA PRO A 417 10.68 -7.19 -17.51
C PRO A 417 11.77 -8.17 -17.96
N ALA A 418 12.67 -8.57 -17.05
CA ALA A 418 13.74 -9.53 -17.34
C ALA A 418 13.17 -10.92 -17.69
N LEU A 419 12.21 -11.40 -16.89
CA LEU A 419 11.49 -12.65 -17.15
C LEU A 419 10.82 -12.67 -18.53
N LYS A 420 10.13 -11.60 -18.92
CA LYS A 420 9.44 -11.52 -20.22
C LYS A 420 10.41 -11.60 -21.41
N LYS A 421 11.64 -11.11 -21.26
CA LYS A 421 12.67 -11.19 -22.32
C LYS A 421 13.28 -12.59 -22.45
N ASN A 422 13.29 -13.36 -21.37
CA ASN A 422 13.95 -14.67 -21.33
C ASN A 422 13.00 -15.78 -21.82
N LYS A 423 13.27 -16.29 -23.03
CA LYS A 423 12.45 -17.32 -23.72
C LYS A 423 12.46 -18.70 -23.05
N ALA A 424 13.33 -18.92 -22.07
CA ALA A 424 13.34 -20.17 -21.29
C ALA A 424 12.11 -20.29 -20.39
N PHE A 425 11.49 -19.17 -20.00
CA PHE A 425 10.32 -19.16 -19.13
C PHE A 425 9.01 -19.07 -19.91
N ASN A 426 8.09 -19.96 -19.58
CA ASN A 426 6.67 -19.81 -19.84
C ASN A 426 6.01 -19.24 -18.57
N LEU A 427 5.50 -18.01 -18.64
CA LEU A 427 4.88 -17.32 -17.52
C LEU A 427 3.46 -17.87 -17.29
N HIS A 428 3.31 -18.79 -16.34
CA HIS A 428 2.06 -19.51 -16.15
C HIS A 428 1.07 -18.72 -15.29
N THR A 429 1.36 -18.55 -14.00
CA THR A 429 0.45 -17.87 -13.06
C THR A 429 1.18 -16.82 -12.25
N ILE A 430 0.59 -15.63 -12.14
CA ILE A 430 1.03 -14.60 -11.20
C ILE A 430 0.08 -14.46 -10.02
N SER A 431 0.61 -14.54 -8.81
CA SER A 431 -0.12 -14.27 -7.57
C SER A 431 0.23 -12.88 -7.03
N THR A 432 -0.78 -12.08 -6.71
CA THR A 432 -0.57 -10.76 -6.08
C THR A 432 -1.60 -10.51 -4.97
N ALA A 433 -1.34 -9.53 -4.10
CA ALA A 433 -2.22 -9.24 -2.97
C ALA A 433 -3.62 -8.73 -3.39
N THR A 434 -3.78 -8.17 -4.59
CA THR A 434 -5.06 -7.63 -5.07
C THR A 434 -5.38 -8.11 -6.49
N GLY A 435 -6.65 -8.44 -6.74
CA GLY A 435 -7.12 -8.91 -8.04
C GLY A 435 -6.77 -7.98 -9.22
N PRO A 436 -7.09 -6.67 -9.13
CA PRO A 436 -6.76 -5.71 -10.19
C PRO A 436 -5.29 -5.66 -10.54
N ASN A 437 -4.42 -5.69 -9.52
CA ASN A 437 -2.98 -5.71 -9.75
C ASN A 437 -2.54 -6.98 -10.49
N GLY A 438 -3.03 -8.15 -10.06
CA GLY A 438 -2.72 -9.43 -10.68
C GLY A 438 -3.15 -9.51 -12.14
N GLN A 439 -4.36 -9.04 -12.47
CA GLN A 439 -4.85 -9.02 -13.84
C GLN A 439 -4.05 -8.06 -14.73
N ASN A 440 -3.83 -6.82 -14.29
CA ASN A 440 -3.07 -5.83 -15.06
C ASN A 440 -1.63 -6.30 -15.35
N VAL A 441 -0.93 -6.77 -14.31
CA VAL A 441 0.43 -7.31 -14.46
C VAL A 441 0.43 -8.57 -15.32
N GLY A 442 -0.53 -9.46 -15.11
CA GLY A 442 -0.65 -10.70 -15.88
C GLY A 442 -0.80 -10.43 -17.37
N LEU A 443 -1.72 -9.55 -17.77
CA LEU A 443 -1.91 -9.16 -19.17
C LEU A 443 -0.68 -8.46 -19.76
N LYS A 444 -0.07 -7.53 -19.03
CA LYS A 444 1.09 -6.75 -19.47
C LYS A 444 2.32 -7.63 -19.77
N TYR A 445 2.60 -8.59 -18.90
CA TYR A 445 3.79 -9.44 -19.03
C TYR A 445 3.52 -10.76 -19.76
N GLY A 446 2.25 -11.11 -20.00
CA GLY A 446 1.87 -12.27 -20.78
C GLY A 446 1.71 -13.56 -19.97
N PHE A 447 1.24 -13.44 -18.73
CA PHE A 447 0.89 -14.61 -17.92
C PHE A 447 -0.38 -15.29 -18.44
N SER A 448 -0.46 -16.61 -18.30
CA SER A 448 -1.65 -17.39 -18.70
C SER A 448 -2.82 -17.22 -17.71
N ALA A 449 -2.52 -17.05 -16.43
CA ALA A 449 -3.50 -16.87 -15.37
C ALA A 449 -3.01 -15.89 -14.29
N CYS A 450 -3.93 -15.34 -13.51
CA CYS A 450 -3.58 -14.63 -12.28
C CYS A 450 -4.47 -15.05 -11.11
N THR A 451 -3.95 -14.90 -9.90
CA THR A 451 -4.61 -15.31 -8.66
C THR A 451 -4.30 -14.35 -7.51
N THR A 452 -5.13 -14.37 -6.47
CA THR A 452 -4.84 -13.76 -5.17
C THR A 452 -4.37 -14.79 -4.14
N ASN A 453 -4.53 -16.07 -4.43
CA ASN A 453 -4.18 -17.16 -3.53
C ASN A 453 -2.87 -17.84 -3.98
N TYR A 454 -1.75 -17.45 -3.37
CA TYR A 454 -0.45 -18.02 -3.75
C TYR A 454 -0.36 -19.54 -3.55
N LYS A 455 -1.16 -20.12 -2.64
CA LYS A 455 -1.18 -21.57 -2.40
C LYS A 455 -1.64 -22.33 -3.65
N GLU A 456 -2.52 -21.76 -4.46
CA GLU A 456 -2.95 -22.35 -5.73
C GLU A 456 -1.80 -22.39 -6.75
N VAL A 457 -0.87 -21.44 -6.70
CA VAL A 457 0.34 -21.45 -7.55
C VAL A 457 1.28 -22.56 -7.13
N ILE A 458 1.51 -22.71 -5.82
CA ILE A 458 2.37 -23.76 -5.26
C ILE A 458 1.75 -25.14 -5.48
N ALA A 459 0.44 -25.32 -5.36
CA ALA A 459 -0.21 -26.61 -5.57
C ALA A 459 -0.34 -27.01 -7.06
N ASN A 460 -0.11 -26.08 -8.00
CA ASN A 460 -0.37 -26.35 -9.42
C ASN A 460 0.66 -27.33 -10.02
N PRO A 461 0.24 -28.50 -10.55
CA PRO A 461 1.15 -29.48 -11.15
C PRO A 461 1.77 -29.00 -12.48
N ASN A 462 1.14 -28.04 -13.16
CA ASN A 462 1.65 -27.48 -14.41
C ASN A 462 2.76 -26.44 -14.20
N ILE A 463 3.06 -26.07 -12.95
CA ILE A 463 4.13 -25.14 -12.57
C ILE A 463 5.28 -25.94 -11.97
N ASN A 464 6.48 -25.82 -12.51
CA ASN A 464 7.67 -26.53 -12.01
C ASN A 464 8.71 -25.61 -11.35
N ALA A 465 8.58 -24.29 -11.52
CA ALA A 465 9.43 -23.31 -10.86
C ALA A 465 8.60 -22.18 -10.25
N LEU A 466 9.10 -21.62 -9.15
CA LEU A 466 8.50 -20.50 -8.44
C LEU A 466 9.51 -19.36 -8.31
N MET A 467 9.03 -18.12 -8.50
CA MET A 467 9.76 -16.91 -8.16
C MET A 467 8.97 -16.14 -7.09
N ILE A 468 9.55 -16.03 -5.88
CA ILE A 468 8.95 -15.40 -4.70
C ILE A 468 9.52 -13.99 -4.56
N LEU A 469 8.67 -12.97 -4.73
CA LEU A 469 8.99 -11.54 -4.75
C LEU A 469 8.13 -10.78 -3.70
N THR A 470 8.03 -11.32 -2.49
CA THR A 470 7.15 -10.82 -1.41
C THR A 470 7.90 -10.02 -0.35
N SER A 471 7.23 -9.66 0.76
CA SER A 471 7.89 -9.10 1.95
C SER A 471 8.75 -10.15 2.65
N HIS A 472 9.70 -9.70 3.49
CA HIS A 472 10.70 -10.58 4.09
C HIS A 472 10.05 -11.63 5.00
N SER A 473 9.06 -11.21 5.78
CA SER A 473 8.28 -12.04 6.71
C SER A 473 7.58 -13.23 6.04
N ALA A 474 7.28 -13.14 4.74
CA ALA A 474 6.55 -14.18 4.02
C ALA A 474 7.46 -15.29 3.46
N HIS A 475 8.76 -15.03 3.27
CA HIS A 475 9.67 -15.89 2.51
C HIS A 475 9.79 -17.30 3.08
N CYS A 476 10.10 -17.44 4.37
CA CYS A 476 10.29 -18.76 4.99
C CYS A 476 9.09 -19.69 4.77
N SER A 477 7.87 -19.19 5.05
CA SER A 477 6.64 -19.98 4.90
C SER A 477 6.37 -20.42 3.45
N MET A 478 6.73 -19.59 2.47
CA MET A 478 6.55 -19.90 1.04
C MET A 478 7.63 -20.84 0.52
N VAL A 479 8.88 -20.65 0.94
CA VAL A 479 10.01 -21.51 0.59
C VAL A 479 9.79 -22.92 1.11
N LEU A 480 9.38 -23.09 2.38
CA LEU A 480 9.11 -24.42 2.95
C LEU A 480 8.05 -25.19 2.17
N LYS A 481 6.95 -24.52 1.77
CA LYS A 481 5.91 -25.14 0.95
C LYS A 481 6.37 -25.46 -0.47
N ALA A 482 7.23 -24.62 -1.04
CA ALA A 482 7.80 -24.85 -2.36
C ALA A 482 8.76 -26.05 -2.37
N LEU A 483 9.57 -26.21 -1.32
CA LEU A 483 10.45 -27.36 -1.11
C LEU A 483 9.64 -28.65 -0.97
N ASP A 484 8.60 -28.64 -0.14
CA ASP A 484 7.66 -29.76 0.05
C ASP A 484 6.99 -30.19 -1.27
N SER A 485 6.72 -29.23 -2.15
CA SER A 485 6.15 -29.47 -3.49
C SER A 485 7.18 -29.86 -4.56
N GLY A 486 8.47 -29.97 -4.21
CA GLY A 486 9.56 -30.35 -5.12
C GLY A 486 9.80 -29.35 -6.27
N LYS A 487 9.37 -28.09 -6.15
CA LYS A 487 9.51 -27.10 -7.22
C LYS A 487 10.87 -26.40 -7.16
N HIS A 488 11.34 -25.91 -8.30
CA HIS A 488 12.49 -25.01 -8.35
C HIS A 488 12.14 -23.66 -7.73
N ILE A 489 13.10 -23.05 -7.01
CA ILE A 489 12.84 -21.88 -6.16
C ILE A 489 13.83 -20.77 -6.48
N PHE A 490 13.29 -19.62 -6.87
CA PHE A 490 13.95 -18.33 -6.77
C PHE A 490 13.24 -17.55 -5.68
N VAL A 491 13.95 -17.11 -4.65
CA VAL A 491 13.38 -16.25 -3.60
C VAL A 491 14.18 -14.95 -3.52
N GLU A 492 13.49 -13.81 -3.52
CA GLU A 492 14.13 -12.54 -3.28
C GLU A 492 14.76 -12.48 -1.88
N LYS A 493 15.78 -11.64 -1.72
CA LYS A 493 16.48 -11.52 -0.43
C LYS A 493 15.67 -10.69 0.57
N PRO A 494 15.82 -10.95 1.88
CA PRO A 494 16.61 -12.03 2.50
C PRO A 494 15.86 -13.36 2.44
N LEU A 495 16.57 -14.47 2.59
CA LEU A 495 15.93 -15.80 2.58
C LEU A 495 14.90 -15.96 3.71
N CYS A 496 15.22 -15.45 4.90
CA CYS A 496 14.37 -15.44 6.09
C CYS A 496 14.85 -14.34 7.06
N ILE A 497 14.13 -14.12 8.17
CA ILE A 497 14.41 -13.00 9.07
C ILE A 497 15.04 -13.40 10.42
N ASN A 498 15.07 -14.69 10.75
CA ASN A 498 15.64 -15.17 12.02
C ASN A 498 16.24 -16.58 11.89
N GLU A 499 17.02 -16.98 12.89
CA GLU A 499 17.78 -18.23 12.89
C GLU A 499 16.88 -19.47 12.91
N ASN A 500 15.76 -19.43 13.64
CA ASN A 500 14.80 -20.54 13.68
C ASN A 500 14.23 -20.84 12.28
N GLU A 501 13.82 -19.79 11.56
CA GLU A 501 13.36 -19.91 10.18
C GLU A 501 14.45 -20.48 9.26
N LEU A 502 15.70 -20.01 9.41
CA LEU A 502 16.82 -20.52 8.62
C LEU A 502 17.04 -22.02 8.87
N SER A 503 17.10 -22.45 10.14
CA SER A 503 17.28 -23.86 10.50
C SER A 503 16.18 -24.75 9.92
N ARG A 504 14.94 -24.27 9.91
CA ARG A 504 13.81 -25.00 9.30
C ARG A 504 13.98 -25.16 7.80
N ILE A 505 14.42 -24.12 7.09
CA ILE A 505 14.67 -24.16 5.63
C ILE A 505 15.82 -25.13 5.31
N ILE A 506 16.93 -25.05 6.06
CA ILE A 506 18.09 -25.95 5.88
C ILE A 506 17.65 -27.40 6.07
N THR A 507 17.00 -27.70 7.20
CA THR A 507 16.51 -29.05 7.52
C THR A 507 15.59 -29.58 6.42
N ALA A 508 14.65 -28.76 5.96
CA ALA A 508 13.72 -29.15 4.89
C ALA A 508 14.44 -29.41 3.56
N TYR A 509 15.43 -28.59 3.19
CA TYR A 509 16.18 -28.74 1.95
C TYR A 509 17.12 -29.96 1.98
N GLU A 510 17.77 -30.22 3.11
CA GLU A 510 18.69 -31.34 3.29
C GLU A 510 17.98 -32.68 3.31
N ALA A 511 16.75 -32.73 3.82
CA ALA A 511 15.91 -33.94 3.84
C ALA A 511 15.40 -34.36 2.44
N LEU A 512 15.58 -33.54 1.40
CA LEU A 512 15.12 -33.87 0.04
C LEU A 512 16.06 -34.87 -0.65
N ASN A 513 15.48 -35.98 -1.12
CA ASN A 513 16.19 -36.96 -1.96
C ASN A 513 16.60 -36.35 -3.32
N ILE A 514 15.71 -35.56 -3.92
CA ILE A 514 15.95 -34.85 -5.18
C ILE A 514 15.93 -33.36 -4.86
N LYS A 515 17.10 -32.72 -4.96
CA LYS A 515 17.24 -31.30 -4.64
C LYS A 515 16.84 -30.45 -5.86
N PRO A 516 15.82 -29.59 -5.75
CA PRO A 516 15.50 -28.66 -6.80
C PRO A 516 16.59 -27.57 -6.92
N ALA A 517 16.73 -26.98 -8.11
CA ALA A 517 17.40 -25.69 -8.24
C ALA A 517 16.79 -24.68 -7.26
N PHE A 518 17.62 -24.14 -6.37
CA PHE A 518 17.22 -23.22 -5.31
C PHE A 518 18.26 -22.09 -5.23
N THR A 519 17.80 -20.85 -5.39
CA THR A 519 18.65 -19.65 -5.31
C THR A 519 17.96 -18.52 -4.57
N VAL A 520 18.77 -17.64 -3.99
CA VAL A 520 18.35 -16.37 -3.39
C VAL A 520 18.74 -15.23 -4.33
N GLY A 521 17.96 -14.14 -4.35
CA GLY A 521 18.15 -12.95 -5.19
C GLY A 521 19.41 -12.13 -4.86
N TYR A 522 20.59 -12.74 -4.86
CA TYR A 522 21.87 -12.05 -4.70
C TYR A 522 22.47 -11.66 -6.06
N ASN A 523 21.78 -10.74 -6.73
CA ASN A 523 22.08 -10.30 -8.09
C ASN A 523 23.54 -9.81 -8.33
N ARG A 524 24.20 -9.23 -7.31
CA ARG A 524 25.49 -8.53 -7.44
C ARG A 524 26.61 -9.37 -8.05
N ARG A 525 26.74 -10.63 -7.63
CA ARG A 525 27.75 -11.58 -8.15
C ARG A 525 27.60 -11.89 -9.64
N PHE A 526 26.41 -11.66 -10.20
CA PHE A 526 26.10 -11.87 -11.61
C PHE A 526 26.40 -10.65 -12.48
N SER A 527 26.78 -9.51 -11.90
CA SER A 527 27.12 -8.34 -12.70
C SER A 527 28.39 -8.55 -13.54
N PRO A 528 28.50 -7.94 -14.73
CA PRO A 528 29.68 -8.05 -15.57
C PRO A 528 30.98 -7.59 -14.89
N LEU A 529 30.89 -6.57 -14.03
CA LEU A 529 32.06 -6.05 -13.31
C LEU A 529 32.42 -6.91 -12.09
N ALA A 530 31.46 -7.51 -11.39
CA ALA A 530 31.74 -8.46 -10.31
C ALA A 530 32.44 -9.72 -10.83
N LEU A 531 32.04 -10.23 -12.01
CA LEU A 531 32.72 -11.34 -12.67
C LEU A 531 34.19 -11.03 -12.96
N LYS A 532 34.47 -9.83 -13.51
CA LYS A 532 35.85 -9.36 -13.73
C LYS A 532 36.63 -9.20 -12.41
N LEU A 533 35.95 -8.73 -11.36
CA LEU A 533 36.54 -8.57 -10.04
C LEU A 533 36.99 -9.94 -9.48
N LYS A 534 36.11 -10.95 -9.48
CA LYS A 534 36.45 -12.31 -9.05
C LYS A 534 37.59 -12.89 -9.87
N ASN A 535 37.52 -12.79 -11.19
CA ASN A 535 38.54 -13.34 -12.09
C ASN A 535 39.93 -12.70 -11.88
N PHE A 536 40.00 -11.45 -11.42
CA PHE A 536 41.25 -10.76 -11.11
C PHE A 536 42.05 -11.46 -9.98
N PHE A 537 41.35 -12.18 -9.09
CA PHE A 537 41.92 -12.88 -7.94
C PHE A 537 41.80 -14.41 -8.01
N ILE A 538 41.38 -14.98 -9.14
CA ILE A 538 41.04 -16.42 -9.20
C ILE A 538 42.21 -17.37 -8.89
N ASN A 539 43.45 -16.94 -9.13
CA ASN A 539 44.68 -17.74 -8.91
C ASN A 539 45.55 -17.19 -7.77
N ARG A 540 44.99 -16.36 -6.89
CA ARG A 540 45.72 -15.87 -5.71
C ARG A 540 46.11 -17.04 -4.79
N GLN A 541 47.20 -16.88 -4.06
CA GLN A 541 47.67 -17.81 -3.01
C GLN A 541 47.40 -17.24 -1.62
N ASP A 542 47.46 -15.92 -1.47
CA ASP A 542 47.26 -15.26 -0.17
C ASP A 542 45.77 -14.94 0.10
N PRO A 543 45.40 -14.75 1.38
CA PRO A 543 44.07 -14.26 1.76
C PRO A 543 43.86 -12.79 1.35
N LEU A 544 42.60 -12.42 1.09
CA LEU A 544 42.20 -11.07 0.71
C LEU A 544 41.97 -10.16 1.92
N ILE A 545 42.28 -8.88 1.75
CA ILE A 545 41.68 -7.80 2.54
C ILE A 545 40.65 -7.09 1.65
N MET A 546 39.42 -6.97 2.13
CA MET A 546 38.33 -6.34 1.38
C MET A 546 37.65 -5.24 2.20
N THR A 547 37.24 -4.17 1.54
CA THR A 547 36.40 -3.11 2.13
C THR A 547 35.22 -2.86 1.21
N TYR A 548 34.01 -2.80 1.77
CA TYR A 548 32.80 -2.47 1.04
C TYR A 548 32.06 -1.37 1.79
N ARG A 549 31.86 -0.22 1.14
CA ARG A 549 31.11 0.90 1.71
C ARG A 549 29.78 1.08 1.00
N VAL A 550 28.72 1.25 1.79
CA VAL A 550 27.35 1.41 1.34
C VAL A 550 26.71 2.65 1.97
N ASN A 551 26.26 3.58 1.12
CA ASN A 551 25.61 4.84 1.49
C ASN A 551 24.22 4.94 0.85
N PRO A 552 23.19 4.26 1.40
CA PRO A 552 21.86 4.23 0.80
C PRO A 552 21.05 5.50 1.12
N GLY A 553 21.49 6.26 2.13
CA GLY A 553 20.86 7.45 2.67
C GLY A 553 19.69 7.16 3.62
N PHE A 554 19.26 8.21 4.33
CA PHE A 554 18.27 8.16 5.42
C PHE A 554 16.89 7.65 4.99
N VAL A 555 16.32 6.81 5.88
CA VAL A 555 14.94 6.32 5.88
C VAL A 555 14.31 6.69 7.25
N PRO A 556 13.08 7.24 7.28
CA PRO A 556 12.39 7.56 8.53
C PRO A 556 12.12 6.34 9.43
N ALA A 557 12.11 6.54 10.75
CA ALA A 557 11.95 5.48 11.76
C ALA A 557 10.63 4.69 11.65
N ASP A 558 9.58 5.34 11.16
CA ASP A 558 8.24 4.77 10.94
C ASP A 558 8.13 3.95 9.66
N SER A 559 9.20 3.85 8.87
CA SER A 559 9.21 3.04 7.65
C SER A 559 9.07 1.55 7.95
N TRP A 560 8.38 0.83 7.05
CA TRP A 560 8.15 -0.61 7.17
C TRP A 560 9.45 -1.44 7.33
N VAL A 561 10.58 -0.96 6.78
CA VAL A 561 11.88 -1.65 6.88
C VAL A 561 12.45 -1.70 8.30
N HIS A 562 11.92 -0.88 9.22
CA HIS A 562 12.31 -0.86 10.63
C HIS A 562 11.32 -1.61 11.52
N GLN A 563 10.24 -2.15 10.95
CA GLN A 563 9.26 -2.91 11.74
C GLN A 563 9.88 -4.24 12.18
N PRO A 564 9.72 -4.65 13.45
CA PRO A 564 10.30 -5.90 13.97
C PRO A 564 9.95 -7.12 13.12
N GLU A 565 8.73 -7.19 12.61
CA GLU A 565 8.22 -8.31 11.80
C GLU A 565 8.92 -8.42 10.44
N GLU A 566 9.57 -7.35 9.97
CA GLU A 566 10.29 -7.31 8.68
C GLU A 566 11.82 -7.40 8.86
N GLY A 567 12.28 -7.69 10.09
CA GLY A 567 13.69 -7.83 10.47
C GLY A 567 14.25 -6.65 11.29
N GLY A 568 13.42 -5.66 11.64
CA GLY A 568 13.72 -4.58 12.58
C GLY A 568 14.78 -3.56 12.14
N SER A 569 15.42 -3.75 10.98
CA SER A 569 16.45 -2.88 10.45
C SER A 569 16.77 -3.22 8.99
N ARG A 570 17.61 -2.37 8.36
CA ARG A 570 18.15 -2.65 7.03
C ARG A 570 19.26 -3.71 7.02
N ILE A 571 19.70 -4.19 8.18
CA ILE A 571 20.75 -5.21 8.32
C ILE A 571 20.32 -6.49 7.61
N ILE A 572 19.24 -7.12 8.11
CA ILE A 572 18.68 -8.36 7.56
C ILE A 572 18.31 -8.19 6.08
N GLY A 573 17.59 -7.12 5.77
CA GLY A 573 17.02 -6.91 4.44
C GLY A 573 17.99 -6.51 3.32
N GLU A 574 19.13 -5.87 3.61
CA GLU A 574 20.03 -5.35 2.55
C GLU A 574 21.47 -5.86 2.67
N MET A 575 21.99 -6.07 3.89
CA MET A 575 23.42 -6.38 4.06
C MET A 575 23.82 -7.76 3.56
N CYS A 576 22.85 -8.68 3.47
CA CYS A 576 23.02 -10.01 2.88
C CYS A 576 23.62 -9.96 1.47
N HIS A 577 23.31 -8.93 0.69
CA HIS A 577 23.93 -8.71 -0.62
C HIS A 577 25.44 -8.46 -0.57
N PHE A 578 25.92 -7.76 0.45
CA PHE A 578 27.33 -7.36 0.56
C PHE A 578 28.17 -8.49 1.16
N VAL A 579 27.58 -9.23 2.11
CA VAL A 579 28.15 -10.48 2.63
C VAL A 579 28.30 -11.49 1.49
N ASP A 580 27.25 -11.69 0.69
CA ASP A 580 27.28 -12.57 -0.48
C ASP A 580 28.37 -12.15 -1.48
N MET A 581 28.47 -10.85 -1.79
CA MET A 581 29.47 -10.34 -2.72
C MET A 581 30.90 -10.59 -2.21
N MET A 582 31.19 -10.37 -0.93
CA MET A 582 32.51 -10.66 -0.36
C MET A 582 32.82 -12.16 -0.33
N GLN A 583 31.83 -13.02 -0.06
CA GLN A 583 31.97 -14.47 -0.20
C GLN A 583 32.28 -14.86 -1.65
N TYR A 584 31.61 -14.24 -2.62
CA TYR A 584 31.84 -14.50 -4.04
C TYR A 584 33.25 -14.11 -4.52
N VAL A 585 33.77 -12.94 -4.06
CA VAL A 585 35.13 -12.49 -4.40
C VAL A 585 36.19 -13.36 -3.72
N SER A 586 36.00 -13.66 -2.43
CA SER A 586 36.94 -14.51 -1.70
C SER A 586 36.87 -15.96 -2.15
N GLY A 587 35.71 -16.44 -2.61
CA GLY A 587 35.48 -17.87 -2.82
C GLY A 587 35.48 -18.67 -1.52
N SER A 588 35.25 -18.01 -0.38
CA SER A 588 35.27 -18.62 0.95
C SER A 588 34.03 -18.19 1.75
N LEU A 589 33.59 -19.05 2.68
CA LEU A 589 32.51 -18.75 3.61
C LEU A 589 32.99 -17.89 4.79
N VAL A 590 32.07 -17.16 5.42
CA VAL A 590 32.32 -16.40 6.65
C VAL A 590 32.31 -17.37 7.83
N SER A 591 33.29 -17.23 8.72
CA SER A 591 33.45 -18.03 9.94
C SER A 591 33.23 -17.25 11.23
N LYS A 592 33.40 -15.92 11.19
CA LYS A 592 33.24 -15.05 12.35
C LYS A 592 32.84 -13.65 11.92
N VAL A 593 31.97 -13.02 12.70
CA VAL A 593 31.53 -11.64 12.50
C VAL A 593 31.72 -10.82 13.78
N PHE A 594 32.14 -9.57 13.62
CA PHE A 594 32.09 -8.56 14.67
C PHE A 594 31.42 -7.30 14.12
N ALA A 595 30.42 -6.78 14.81
CA ALA A 595 29.61 -5.66 14.34
C ALA A 595 29.43 -4.61 15.43
N GLU A 596 29.55 -3.34 15.04
CA GLU A 596 29.38 -2.20 15.93
C GLU A 596 28.61 -1.07 15.24
N ARG A 597 27.64 -0.50 15.93
CA ARG A 597 26.79 0.60 15.44
C ARG A 597 27.11 1.91 16.13
N ILE A 598 26.77 3.02 15.50
CA ILE A 598 26.87 4.33 16.16
C ILE A 598 25.96 4.38 17.41
N SER A 599 26.36 5.21 18.37
CA SER A 599 25.54 5.57 19.54
C SER A 599 24.99 6.98 19.37
N ALA A 600 23.78 7.11 18.82
CA ALA A 600 23.07 8.39 18.68
C ALA A 600 21.76 8.41 19.47
N ASN A 601 21.19 9.62 19.64
CA ASN A 601 19.94 9.85 20.37
C ASN A 601 18.68 9.51 19.55
N ASN A 602 18.82 8.82 18.40
CA ASN A 602 17.76 8.48 17.45
C ASN A 602 16.93 9.68 16.92
N LYS A 603 17.35 10.94 17.13
CA LYS A 603 16.65 12.13 16.63
C LYS A 603 17.07 12.54 15.23
N THR A 604 18.36 12.38 14.89
CA THR A 604 18.94 12.83 13.61
C THR A 604 19.57 11.71 12.79
N ALA A 605 19.88 10.58 13.42
CA ALA A 605 20.38 9.36 12.79
C ALA A 605 19.83 8.15 13.53
N LEU A 606 19.44 7.11 12.79
CA LEU A 606 19.01 5.83 13.37
C LEU A 606 20.23 4.96 13.64
N ASN A 607 20.36 4.47 14.87
CA ASN A 607 21.48 3.59 15.27
C ASN A 607 21.51 2.30 14.42
N SER A 608 20.35 1.76 14.03
CA SER A 608 20.23 0.52 13.25
C SER A 608 20.77 0.62 11.81
N ASP A 609 20.95 1.83 11.29
CA ASP A 609 21.26 2.09 9.88
C ASP A 609 22.67 2.67 9.66
N ASN A 610 23.49 2.65 10.71
CA ASN A 610 24.85 3.17 10.70
C ASN A 610 25.75 2.21 11.50
N ILE A 611 26.38 1.30 10.78
CA ILE A 611 27.05 0.12 11.32
C ILE A 611 28.34 -0.18 10.55
N SER A 612 29.35 -0.60 11.29
CA SER A 612 30.60 -1.14 10.76
C SER A 612 30.68 -2.62 11.15
N ILE A 613 31.02 -3.47 10.19
CA ILE A 613 31.07 -4.92 10.39
C ILE A 613 32.40 -5.45 9.83
N THR A 614 33.08 -6.27 10.61
CA THR A 614 34.26 -7.03 10.18
C THR A 614 33.92 -8.52 10.11
N PHE A 615 34.26 -9.13 8.99
CA PHE A 615 34.09 -10.55 8.71
C PHE A 615 35.44 -11.25 8.63
N LYS A 616 35.54 -12.43 9.22
CA LYS A 616 36.64 -13.38 8.99
C LYS A 616 36.11 -14.51 8.10
N PHE A 617 36.88 -14.87 7.09
CA PHE A 617 36.57 -15.96 6.17
C PHE A 617 37.41 -17.22 6.50
N ASN A 618 36.92 -18.40 6.11
CA ASN A 618 37.59 -19.69 6.31
C ASN A 618 39.00 -19.75 5.69
N ASP A 619 39.20 -19.14 4.52
CA ASP A 619 40.50 -19.06 3.86
C ASP A 619 41.48 -18.06 4.50
N GLY A 620 41.07 -17.41 5.60
CA GLY A 620 41.85 -16.41 6.29
C GLY A 620 41.59 -14.97 5.84
N SER A 621 40.80 -14.74 4.79
CA SER A 621 40.50 -13.39 4.30
C SER A 621 39.76 -12.57 5.36
N ILE A 622 39.85 -11.24 5.26
CA ILE A 622 39.11 -10.30 6.11
C ILE A 622 38.32 -9.34 5.22
N GLY A 623 37.05 -9.15 5.55
CA GLY A 623 36.17 -8.18 4.88
C GLY A 623 35.65 -7.15 5.86
N ASN A 624 35.58 -5.89 5.47
CA ASN A 624 35.02 -4.80 6.26
C ASN A 624 33.84 -4.17 5.52
N LEU A 625 32.66 -4.17 6.11
CA LEU A 625 31.47 -3.50 5.59
C LEU A 625 31.20 -2.23 6.42
N ILE A 626 31.22 -1.09 5.75
CA ILE A 626 30.76 0.18 6.32
C ILE A 626 29.41 0.50 5.70
N TYR A 627 28.36 0.50 6.50
CA TYR A 627 27.01 0.80 6.05
C TYR A 627 26.52 2.04 6.79
N THR A 628 26.22 3.12 6.07
CA THR A 628 25.80 4.38 6.69
C THR A 628 24.69 5.07 5.92
N ALA A 629 23.58 5.31 6.60
CA ALA A 629 22.48 6.14 6.09
C ALA A 629 22.69 7.65 6.29
N SER A 630 23.79 8.04 6.95
CA SER A 630 24.10 9.44 7.30
C SER A 630 24.84 10.20 6.20
N GLY A 631 25.32 9.51 5.15
CA GLY A 631 26.02 10.13 4.04
C GLY A 631 25.10 10.89 3.10
N ASP A 632 25.65 11.93 2.45
CA ASP A 632 24.91 12.67 1.43
C ASP A 632 24.67 11.80 0.19
N LYS A 633 23.47 11.92 -0.39
CA LYS A 633 22.99 11.11 -1.51
C LYS A 633 23.68 11.45 -2.84
N SER A 634 24.44 12.54 -2.92
CA SER A 634 25.30 12.90 -4.06
C SER A 634 26.61 12.10 -4.11
N PHE A 635 27.01 11.49 -3.00
CA PHE A 635 28.17 10.59 -2.96
C PHE A 635 27.82 9.21 -3.55
N SER A 636 28.82 8.48 -4.09
CA SER A 636 28.62 7.13 -4.63
C SER A 636 27.97 6.20 -3.60
N ARG A 637 27.01 5.38 -4.05
CA ARG A 637 26.21 4.54 -3.15
C ARG A 637 27.02 3.35 -2.68
N GLU A 638 27.66 2.63 -3.60
CA GLU A 638 28.36 1.38 -3.35
C GLU A 638 29.80 1.47 -3.85
N ARG A 639 30.77 1.15 -3.01
CA ARG A 639 32.19 1.06 -3.38
C ARG A 639 32.84 -0.14 -2.72
N MET A 640 33.40 -1.05 -3.50
CA MET A 640 34.15 -2.20 -3.01
C MET A 640 35.60 -2.12 -3.44
N GLU A 641 36.51 -2.44 -2.52
CA GLU A 641 37.95 -2.49 -2.71
C GLU A 641 38.47 -3.85 -2.23
N ALA A 642 39.43 -4.43 -2.95
CA ALA A 642 40.05 -5.68 -2.57
C ALA A 642 41.54 -5.67 -2.89
N PHE A 643 42.33 -6.23 -1.98
CA PHE A 643 43.79 -6.18 -1.95
C PHE A 643 44.38 -7.58 -1.73
N CYS A 644 45.33 -7.99 -2.57
CA CYS A 644 46.07 -9.25 -2.45
C CYS A 644 47.33 -9.19 -3.32
N GLU A 645 48.48 -9.68 -2.84
CA GLU A 645 49.70 -9.88 -3.66
C GLU A 645 50.16 -8.63 -4.45
N GLY A 646 50.08 -7.43 -3.88
CA GLY A 646 50.40 -6.18 -4.58
C GLY A 646 49.42 -5.79 -5.70
N LYS A 647 48.33 -6.54 -5.87
CA LYS A 647 47.21 -6.25 -6.77
C LYS A 647 46.10 -5.56 -5.99
N THR A 648 45.48 -4.57 -6.60
CA THR A 648 44.33 -3.86 -6.02
C THR A 648 43.23 -3.71 -7.07
N ILE A 649 41.98 -3.83 -6.65
CA ILE A 649 40.84 -3.58 -7.52
C ILE A 649 39.78 -2.75 -6.78
N VAL A 650 39.13 -1.86 -7.52
CA VAL A 650 38.12 -0.94 -7.02
C VAL A 650 36.89 -1.03 -7.93
N LEU A 651 35.75 -1.34 -7.34
CA LEU A 651 34.44 -1.36 -7.99
C LEU A 651 33.59 -0.21 -7.43
N ASP A 652 33.23 0.74 -8.29
CA ASP A 652 32.35 1.86 -7.95
C ASP A 652 30.99 1.72 -8.63
N ASP A 653 29.94 1.63 -7.81
CA ASP A 653 28.52 1.62 -8.17
C ASP A 653 28.14 0.62 -9.28
N TYR A 654 28.92 -0.44 -9.50
CA TYR A 654 28.74 -1.35 -10.64
C TYR A 654 28.72 -0.63 -11.99
N ARG A 655 29.43 0.50 -12.07
CA ARG A 655 29.62 1.32 -13.27
C ARG A 655 31.08 1.37 -13.68
N ILE A 656 31.98 1.41 -12.71
CA ILE A 656 33.41 1.58 -12.95
C ILE A 656 34.17 0.50 -12.20
N LEU A 657 35.10 -0.16 -12.90
CA LEU A 657 36.06 -1.08 -12.31
C LEU A 657 37.47 -0.57 -12.62
N THR A 658 38.28 -0.33 -11.60
CA THR A 658 39.67 0.11 -11.73
C THR A 658 40.59 -0.94 -11.13
N THR A 659 41.57 -1.41 -11.89
CA THR A 659 42.55 -2.41 -11.45
C THR A 659 43.94 -1.80 -11.38
N PHE A 660 44.72 -2.19 -10.38
CA PHE A 660 46.12 -1.82 -10.20
C PHE A 660 46.96 -3.10 -10.08
N ASN A 661 47.94 -3.26 -10.95
CA ASN A 661 48.86 -4.40 -10.95
C ASN A 661 50.19 -4.00 -11.59
N ASN A 662 51.33 -4.35 -10.97
CA ASN A 662 52.68 -4.04 -11.45
C ASN A 662 52.88 -2.55 -11.80
N GLY A 663 52.36 -1.65 -10.96
CA GLY A 663 52.42 -0.20 -11.17
C GLY A 663 51.55 0.35 -12.31
N LYS A 664 50.75 -0.50 -12.98
CA LYS A 664 49.84 -0.09 -14.05
C LYS A 664 48.41 0.01 -13.55
N GLN A 665 47.70 1.04 -14.01
CA GLN A 665 46.27 1.23 -13.78
C GLN A 665 45.48 0.94 -15.06
N ASN A 666 44.41 0.16 -14.95
CA ASN A 666 43.41 -0.01 -16.01
C ASN A 666 42.02 0.34 -15.48
N LYS A 667 41.20 0.97 -16.32
CA LYS A 667 39.83 1.39 -15.96
C LYS A 667 38.84 0.89 -17.00
N ILE A 668 37.76 0.27 -16.53
CA ILE A 668 36.62 -0.16 -17.32
C ILE A 668 35.42 0.63 -16.83
N SER A 669 34.65 1.23 -17.74
CA SER A 669 33.44 1.96 -17.42
C SER A 669 32.28 1.47 -18.28
N LEU A 670 31.12 1.26 -17.66
CA LEU A 670 29.87 0.91 -18.34
C LEU A 670 29.04 2.16 -18.59
N TRP A 671 28.33 2.18 -19.72
CA TRP A 671 27.38 3.25 -20.05
C TRP A 671 26.19 3.30 -19.10
N ASN A 672 25.70 2.13 -18.69
CA ASN A 672 24.61 1.97 -17.72
C ASN A 672 25.08 1.11 -16.56
N GLN A 673 24.50 1.35 -15.38
CA GLN A 673 24.70 0.48 -14.24
C GLN A 673 24.08 -0.90 -14.54
N ASP A 674 24.89 -1.94 -14.40
CA ASP A 674 24.42 -3.32 -14.52
C ASP A 674 24.77 -4.08 -13.23
N MET A 675 23.73 -4.39 -12.47
CA MET A 675 23.84 -5.09 -11.19
C MET A 675 23.62 -6.61 -11.33
N GLY A 676 23.45 -7.16 -12.54
CA GLY A 676 23.39 -8.60 -12.78
C GLY A 676 22.01 -9.27 -12.76
N TYR A 677 20.89 -8.53 -12.69
CA TYR A 677 19.53 -9.13 -12.62
C TYR A 677 19.19 -10.04 -13.80
N ASP A 678 19.48 -9.61 -15.04
CA ASP A 678 19.20 -10.41 -16.25
C ASP A 678 20.04 -11.69 -16.27
N SER A 679 21.31 -11.59 -15.84
CA SER A 679 22.26 -12.71 -15.76
C SER A 679 21.90 -13.70 -14.66
N GLU A 680 21.45 -13.22 -13.51
CA GLU A 680 20.97 -14.04 -12.39
C GLU A 680 19.75 -14.89 -12.81
N ILE A 681 18.74 -14.26 -13.43
CA ILE A 681 17.55 -14.95 -13.94
C ILE A 681 17.91 -15.98 -15.01
N SER A 682 18.87 -15.65 -15.88
CA SER A 682 19.35 -16.57 -16.92
C SER A 682 20.09 -17.77 -16.32
N ASN A 683 20.94 -17.56 -15.31
CA ASN A 683 21.63 -18.65 -14.61
C ASN A 683 20.64 -19.59 -13.91
N PHE A 684 19.59 -19.05 -13.27
CA PHE A 684 18.53 -19.86 -12.68
C PHE A 684 17.85 -20.74 -13.73
N ALA A 685 17.51 -20.17 -14.90
CA ALA A 685 16.91 -20.94 -16.00
C ALA A 685 17.84 -22.05 -16.51
N GLU A 686 19.11 -21.73 -16.74
CA GLU A 686 20.10 -22.69 -17.22
C GLU A 686 20.37 -23.81 -16.23
N THR A 687 20.33 -23.51 -14.92
CA THR A 687 20.46 -24.50 -13.85
C THR A 687 19.28 -25.47 -13.86
N ILE A 688 18.05 -24.97 -14.00
CA ILE A 688 16.84 -25.81 -14.12
C ILE A 688 16.91 -26.71 -15.36
N LEU A 689 17.40 -26.18 -16.48
CA LEU A 689 17.55 -26.91 -17.73
C LEU A 689 18.75 -27.85 -17.76
N GLY A 690 19.52 -27.96 -16.67
CA GLY A 690 20.69 -28.83 -16.58
C GLY A 690 21.88 -28.40 -17.45
N LYS A 691 21.90 -27.14 -17.92
CA LYS A 691 22.96 -26.61 -18.79
C LYS A 691 24.19 -26.13 -18.02
N THR A 692 24.01 -25.77 -16.76
CA THR A 692 25.08 -25.27 -15.89
C THR A 692 24.81 -25.67 -14.44
N LYS A 693 25.86 -25.62 -13.62
CA LYS A 693 25.74 -25.71 -12.16
C LYS A 693 25.32 -24.35 -11.58
N PRO A 694 24.62 -24.32 -10.43
CA PRO A 694 24.28 -23.06 -9.79
C PRO A 694 25.55 -22.28 -9.43
N ILE A 695 25.61 -20.99 -9.81
CA ILE A 695 26.73 -20.09 -9.47
C ILE A 695 26.70 -19.70 -7.99
N LEU A 696 25.51 -19.64 -7.41
CA LEU A 696 25.28 -19.43 -5.99
C LEU A 696 24.81 -20.75 -5.38
N THR A 697 25.60 -21.31 -4.48
CA THR A 697 25.31 -22.59 -3.82
C THR A 697 24.45 -22.41 -2.57
N PRO A 698 23.70 -23.45 -2.15
CA PRO A 698 22.96 -23.46 -0.88
C PRO A 698 23.81 -23.09 0.33
N GLU A 699 25.01 -23.63 0.42
CA GLU A 699 25.94 -23.37 1.51
C GLU A 699 26.28 -21.87 1.61
N GLU A 700 26.58 -21.21 0.49
CA GLU A 700 26.90 -19.78 0.44
C GLU A 700 25.72 -18.89 0.87
N PHE A 701 24.49 -19.16 0.40
CA PHE A 701 23.36 -18.31 0.77
C PHE A 701 22.82 -18.61 2.18
N PHE A 702 22.95 -19.84 2.68
CA PHE A 702 22.68 -20.14 4.08
C PHE A 702 23.68 -19.43 4.99
N ASN A 703 24.98 -19.51 4.68
CA ASN A 703 26.02 -18.80 5.42
C ASN A 703 25.84 -17.28 5.35
N SER A 704 25.50 -16.72 4.18
CA SER A 704 25.20 -15.29 4.03
C SER A 704 24.04 -14.84 4.91
N THR A 705 22.97 -15.64 4.96
CA THR A 705 21.79 -15.34 5.76
C THR A 705 22.11 -15.41 7.25
N LEU A 706 22.78 -16.49 7.69
CA LEU A 706 23.20 -16.67 9.08
C LEU A 706 24.14 -15.55 9.52
N THR A 707 25.12 -15.18 8.69
CA THR A 707 26.09 -14.11 9.00
C THR A 707 25.40 -12.79 9.35
N VAL A 708 24.35 -12.42 8.61
CA VAL A 708 23.65 -11.16 8.86
C VAL A 708 22.77 -11.24 10.12
N ILE A 709 22.18 -12.41 10.40
CA ILE A 709 21.47 -12.66 11.67
C ILE A 709 22.45 -12.57 12.86
N LYS A 710 23.62 -13.20 12.75
CA LYS A 710 24.68 -13.17 13.77
C LYS A 710 25.36 -11.81 13.90
N ALA A 711 25.32 -10.96 12.87
CA ALA A 711 25.79 -9.58 12.98
C ALA A 711 24.92 -8.78 13.97
N ASN A 712 23.60 -8.99 13.98
CA ASN A 712 22.72 -8.39 15.01
C ASN A 712 23.08 -8.93 16.41
N GLU A 713 23.28 -10.24 16.54
CA GLU A 713 23.71 -10.85 17.80
C GLU A 713 25.05 -10.27 18.30
N SER A 714 25.98 -9.98 17.39
CA SER A 714 27.27 -9.36 17.71
C SER A 714 27.10 -7.93 18.23
N VAL A 715 26.21 -7.14 17.63
CA VAL A 715 25.86 -5.79 18.11
C VAL A 715 25.26 -5.87 19.52
N ASP A 716 24.36 -6.81 19.76
CA ASP A 716 23.67 -6.95 21.04
C ASP A 716 24.62 -7.41 22.16
N LYS A 717 25.58 -8.29 21.84
CA LYS A 717 26.59 -8.79 22.78
C LYS A 717 27.79 -7.86 22.96
N GLY A 718 28.02 -6.92 22.03
CA GLY A 718 29.22 -6.07 22.01
C GLY A 718 30.51 -6.83 21.75
N GLY A 719 30.45 -7.95 21.02
CA GLY A 719 31.59 -8.85 20.84
C GLY A 719 31.48 -9.74 19.60
N PRO A 720 32.57 -10.41 19.20
CA PRO A 720 32.58 -11.26 18.00
C PRO A 720 31.73 -12.52 18.20
N VAL A 721 31.07 -12.97 17.12
CA VAL A 721 30.19 -14.14 17.08
C VAL A 721 30.65 -15.08 15.97
N LEU A 722 30.63 -16.39 16.25
CA LEU A 722 30.94 -17.44 15.27
C LEU A 722 29.72 -17.72 14.39
N ILE A 723 29.98 -18.11 13.14
CA ILE A 723 28.96 -18.46 12.14
C ILE A 723 28.80 -19.97 12.07
#